data_AF-A0A1Y1HYS8-F1
#
_entry.id   AF-A0A1Y1HYS8-F1
#
_cell.length_a   1.000
_cell.length_b   1.000
_cell.length_c   1.000
_cell.angle_alpha   90.00
_cell.angle_beta   90.00
_cell.angle_gamma   90.00
#
_symmetry.space_group_name_H-M   'P 1'
#
loop_
_entity.id
_entity.type
_entity.pdbx_description
1 polymer ?
#
loop_
_entity_poly.entity_id
_entity_poly.type
_entity_poly.pdbx_seq_one_letter_code
_entity_poly.pdbx_strand_id
1 'polypeptide(L)'
;MATSPDLELRLGSLSIEEDKSPEAAKTPLQADESPEAKDGIDLNEAPAATPGKAGPSQEPRVGLVYSEQMMLHAHPKGDHPEQPARISSIFAELKKEKLVSRMIRVPARDATDEELETVHTKGHITLMKDISKRSYGVQGRTALAAKFNSIYFNEGSTASSLLAAGSVVEVAVQVAQGKLDRAAAVVRPPGHHAEAGLPMGFCLYNNVAVAAHWLVHKLKLVKRVLIVDWDIHHGNGTQHMFYEDPSVLYFSPHRYDFGSFYPCSPDGNLDMVGAGPGEGFNVNVPWPWEGFGDADYLAAWDRVLMPIARQFDPEIVLISAGFDAAKGDPLGECEITPYGYSHMTHQLLELAGGKLVLALEGGYNLESISKSYAACTSVLLGDPPMDAPPEDTPLKLQSCTYELLDQVRGALAPYWDGLHPEVPIVIESIEILEVTEVTEVPVGAPVFIGPPVVISPSEPNLAARDGAPVEDLEPSSPESDEYADESEVIVVELERTTFSAESVGPSAAEESTAEGWGEEADPRDRRIAELEREVRRLKELNLKLESEWGGQGAAAQGGFRRIPVEGPENAGASSSGESHRLDTSKFGFRLLHPGENESGAMGNVGSGANLDGRTTYVWYASFGSNLWEERFLCYIKGGKLNIMGTACAGTTDPAPPTAKETFLVRRRLFFGHKSTARWGDGGVAFLLPYNMPGAESTAILRAYRITLEQFNQVVAQENRILPSDVATPFIAAADLPELRSGNASPPGLASLQDRWYGNILYLGDHAGEPVLTFTCSEDYAGEFLNGAFSTRPPSETYKQALVNGLTSAGLTQQDAELYVDVRGSVPLTQGTG
;
A
#
# COMPACT_ATOMS: atom_id res chain seq x y z
N MET A 1 40.68 -21.71 34.11
CA MET A 1 39.84 -22.93 34.20
C MET A 1 38.69 -22.67 33.24
N ALA A 2 38.60 -23.28 32.06
CA ALA A 2 38.51 -24.72 31.75
C ALA A 2 37.11 -25.28 32.09
N THR A 3 36.38 -25.96 31.19
CA THR A 3 36.67 -26.37 29.79
C THR A 3 35.36 -26.72 29.06
N SER A 4 35.38 -26.82 27.73
CA SER A 4 34.32 -27.50 26.94
C SER A 4 34.28 -29.01 27.25
N PRO A 5 33.27 -29.76 26.80
CA PRO A 5 33.52 -30.56 25.59
C PRO A 5 32.35 -30.68 24.60
N ASP A 6 32.70 -31.01 23.36
CA ASP A 6 31.84 -31.31 22.23
C ASP A 6 31.09 -32.66 22.36
N LEU A 7 30.13 -32.91 21.47
CA LEU A 7 29.53 -34.25 21.29
C LEU A 7 29.39 -34.60 19.80
N GLU A 8 30.19 -35.57 19.34
CA GLU A 8 30.12 -36.11 17.98
C GLU A 8 28.85 -36.94 17.76
N LEU A 9 28.17 -36.77 16.62
CA LEU A 9 27.16 -37.71 16.13
C LEU A 9 27.80 -38.71 15.16
N ARG A 10 27.73 -39.99 15.51
CA ARG A 10 28.44 -41.08 14.83
C ARG A 10 27.79 -41.47 13.51
N LEU A 11 28.60 -41.56 12.46
CA LEU A 11 28.24 -42.27 11.23
C LEU A 11 28.18 -43.79 11.51
N GLY A 12 27.05 -44.41 11.19
CA GLY A 12 26.86 -45.86 11.27
C GLY A 12 27.32 -46.56 10.00
N SER A 13 28.44 -47.27 10.04
CA SER A 13 28.92 -48.09 8.93
C SER A 13 28.17 -49.43 8.84
N LEU A 14 27.57 -49.73 7.69
CA LEU A 14 27.21 -51.10 7.28
C LEU A 14 27.73 -51.36 5.86
N SER A 15 28.02 -52.64 5.59
CA SER A 15 29.00 -53.07 4.58
C SER A 15 28.41 -53.48 3.24
N ILE A 16 29.28 -53.50 2.23
CA ILE A 16 29.06 -53.97 0.86
C ILE A 16 28.71 -55.47 0.86
N GLU A 17 27.73 -55.86 0.03
CA GLU A 17 27.69 -57.18 -0.61
C GLU A 17 27.61 -56.99 -2.13
N GLU A 18 28.37 -57.79 -2.87
CA GLU A 18 28.32 -57.86 -4.33
C GLU A 18 27.48 -59.08 -4.75
N ASP A 19 26.50 -58.92 -5.65
CA ASP A 19 26.14 -60.03 -6.54
C ASP A 19 25.70 -59.56 -7.94
N LYS A 20 25.71 -60.50 -8.88
CA LYS A 20 26.06 -60.33 -10.29
C LYS A 20 24.91 -59.85 -11.18
N SER A 21 25.30 -59.19 -12.28
CA SER A 21 24.49 -58.98 -13.47
C SER A 21 24.00 -60.29 -14.11
N PRO A 22 23.00 -60.19 -14.99
CA PRO A 22 23.10 -60.83 -16.30
C PRO A 22 23.06 -59.81 -17.46
N GLU A 23 23.68 -60.16 -18.59
CA GLU A 23 23.74 -59.33 -19.80
C GLU A 23 22.46 -59.43 -20.65
N ALA A 24 22.17 -58.37 -21.42
CA ALA A 24 21.27 -58.44 -22.58
C ALA A 24 21.70 -57.46 -23.69
N ALA A 25 22.31 -58.03 -24.75
CA ALA A 25 22.49 -57.52 -26.12
C ALA A 25 22.49 -56.00 -26.40
N LYS A 26 23.65 -55.48 -26.85
CA LYS A 26 23.73 -54.31 -27.75
C LYS A 26 23.79 -54.78 -29.22
N THR A 27 23.14 -54.03 -30.11
CA THR A 27 23.47 -54.02 -31.55
C THR A 27 23.36 -52.56 -32.05
N PRO A 28 24.35 -52.02 -32.79
CA PRO A 28 24.40 -50.58 -33.07
C PRO A 28 23.69 -50.18 -34.37
N LEU A 29 23.29 -48.90 -34.43
CA LEU A 29 23.13 -48.15 -35.69
C LEU A 29 24.32 -47.20 -35.85
N GLN A 30 24.67 -46.90 -37.10
CA GLN A 30 25.95 -46.31 -37.47
C GLN A 30 25.92 -44.77 -37.44
N ALA A 31 27.10 -44.17 -37.35
CA ALA A 31 27.28 -42.73 -37.55
C ALA A 31 27.14 -42.36 -39.04
N ASP A 32 26.88 -41.08 -39.29
CA ASP A 32 27.18 -40.40 -40.54
C ASP A 32 28.16 -39.26 -40.26
N GLU A 33 28.93 -38.84 -41.26
CA GLU A 33 30.17 -38.09 -41.06
C GLU A 33 29.99 -36.56 -41.01
N SER A 34 30.88 -35.89 -40.28
CA SER A 34 31.02 -34.43 -40.29
C SER A 34 31.88 -33.96 -41.47
N PRO A 35 31.76 -32.67 -41.84
CA PRO A 35 32.90 -31.91 -42.33
C PRO A 35 33.30 -30.81 -41.34
N GLU A 36 34.60 -30.69 -41.10
CA GLU A 36 35.17 -29.59 -40.30
C GLU A 36 35.09 -28.26 -41.06
N ALA A 37 34.74 -27.18 -40.36
CA ALA A 37 35.04 -25.82 -40.77
C ALA A 37 35.82 -25.14 -39.64
N LYS A 38 37.01 -24.63 -39.96
CA LYS A 38 37.82 -23.82 -39.05
C LYS A 38 37.41 -22.37 -39.22
N ASP A 39 37.37 -21.62 -38.14
CA ASP A 39 38.18 -20.39 -38.00
C ASP A 39 38.26 -19.98 -36.54
N GLY A 40 39.37 -19.35 -36.16
CA GLY A 40 39.60 -18.85 -34.80
C GLY A 40 39.14 -17.40 -34.69
N ILE A 41 38.27 -17.11 -33.70
CA ILE A 41 37.88 -15.74 -33.38
C ILE A 41 38.90 -15.19 -32.36
N ASP A 42 39.62 -14.14 -32.75
CA ASP A 42 40.50 -13.39 -31.86
C ASP A 42 39.67 -12.55 -30.87
N LEU A 43 40.14 -12.43 -29.63
CA LEU A 43 39.42 -11.78 -28.53
C LEU A 43 40.07 -10.45 -28.15
N ASN A 44 40.07 -9.49 -29.08
CA ASN A 44 40.40 -8.08 -28.84
C ASN A 44 39.63 -7.15 -29.80
N GLU A 45 39.62 -5.85 -29.47
CA GLU A 45 39.02 -4.74 -30.24
C GLU A 45 37.49 -4.77 -30.41
N ALA A 46 36.77 -4.37 -29.36
CA ALA A 46 35.41 -3.83 -29.51
C ALA A 46 35.50 -2.36 -29.98
N PRO A 47 34.86 -1.97 -31.11
CA PRO A 47 34.89 -0.60 -31.60
C PRO A 47 33.98 0.31 -30.75
N ALA A 48 34.49 1.48 -30.37
CA ALA A 48 33.71 2.48 -29.63
C ALA A 48 32.62 3.11 -30.53
N ALA A 49 31.35 2.88 -30.20
CA ALA A 49 30.22 3.45 -30.91
C ALA A 49 29.98 4.92 -30.50
N THR A 50 30.22 5.85 -31.41
CA THR A 50 29.77 7.25 -31.26
C THR A 50 28.26 7.35 -31.49
N PRO A 51 27.54 8.27 -30.82
CA PRO A 51 26.10 8.41 -30.98
C PRO A 51 25.75 8.96 -32.37
N GLY A 52 25.30 8.06 -33.26
CA GLY A 52 24.76 8.40 -34.57
C GLY A 52 23.34 8.96 -34.48
N LYS A 53 23.02 9.97 -35.31
CA LYS A 53 21.67 10.55 -35.39
C LYS A 53 20.65 9.47 -35.79
N ALA A 54 19.51 9.44 -35.11
CA ALA A 54 18.43 8.50 -35.40
C ALA A 54 17.92 8.64 -36.85
N GLY A 55 17.83 7.50 -37.55
CA GLY A 55 17.05 7.38 -38.79
C GLY A 55 15.56 7.13 -38.49
N PRO A 56 14.73 6.87 -39.51
CA PRO A 56 13.34 6.47 -39.30
C PRO A 56 13.28 5.20 -38.43
N SER A 57 12.41 5.22 -37.42
CA SER A 57 12.33 4.19 -36.37
C SER A 57 12.01 2.81 -36.94
N GLN A 58 12.92 1.85 -36.72
CA GLN A 58 12.59 0.43 -36.86
C GLN A 58 11.74 0.00 -35.65
N GLU A 59 10.84 -0.98 -35.85
CA GLU A 59 10.08 -1.58 -34.76
C GLU A 59 11.03 -2.24 -33.74
N PRO A 60 10.75 -2.16 -32.43
CA PRO A 60 11.62 -2.72 -31.40
C PRO A 60 11.67 -4.25 -31.49
N ARG A 61 12.87 -4.83 -31.36
CA ARG A 61 13.09 -6.28 -31.33
C ARG A 61 12.70 -6.83 -29.96
N VAL A 62 11.42 -7.10 -29.77
CA VAL A 62 10.89 -7.64 -28.51
C VAL A 62 11.02 -9.16 -28.47
N GLY A 63 11.76 -9.68 -27.49
CA GLY A 63 11.84 -11.11 -27.23
C GLY A 63 10.60 -11.64 -26.49
N LEU A 64 10.18 -12.86 -26.79
CA LEU A 64 9.17 -13.61 -26.05
C LEU A 64 9.71 -14.98 -25.65
N VAL A 65 9.82 -15.22 -24.34
CA VAL A 65 10.07 -16.56 -23.78
C VAL A 65 8.83 -17.08 -23.04
N TYR A 66 8.47 -18.32 -23.35
CA TYR A 66 7.34 -19.08 -22.76
C TYR A 66 7.56 -20.55 -23.06
N SER A 67 7.37 -21.44 -22.08
CA SER A 67 7.42 -22.89 -22.27
C SER A 67 6.32 -23.60 -21.49
N GLU A 68 5.61 -24.51 -22.17
CA GLU A 68 4.59 -25.36 -21.55
C GLU A 68 5.17 -26.31 -20.50
N GLN A 69 6.49 -26.57 -20.50
CA GLN A 69 7.14 -27.36 -19.47
C GLN A 69 7.05 -26.73 -18.07
N MET A 70 6.93 -25.40 -17.99
CA MET A 70 6.68 -24.68 -16.73
C MET A 70 5.31 -24.99 -16.12
N MET A 71 4.38 -25.60 -16.89
CA MET A 71 3.10 -26.09 -16.38
C MET A 71 3.21 -27.41 -15.62
N LEU A 72 4.38 -28.08 -15.63
CA LEU A 72 4.58 -29.33 -14.88
C LEU A 72 4.60 -29.12 -13.36
N HIS A 73 4.98 -27.93 -12.89
CA HIS A 73 4.81 -27.53 -11.50
C HIS A 73 3.34 -27.17 -11.22
N ALA A 74 2.63 -27.94 -10.42
CA ALA A 74 1.21 -27.72 -10.13
C ALA A 74 0.84 -28.25 -8.73
N HIS A 75 -0.07 -27.55 -8.05
CA HIS A 75 -0.51 -27.95 -6.71
C HIS A 75 -1.19 -29.33 -6.76
N PRO A 76 -0.80 -30.33 -5.94
CA PRO A 76 -1.30 -31.70 -6.05
C PRO A 76 -2.82 -31.90 -5.87
N LYS A 77 -3.56 -30.88 -5.41
CA LYS A 77 -5.03 -30.91 -5.29
C LYS A 77 -5.77 -30.15 -6.40
N GLY A 78 -5.07 -29.49 -7.33
CA GLY A 78 -5.65 -28.69 -8.42
C GLY A 78 -6.18 -27.32 -8.01
N ASP A 79 -6.86 -27.22 -6.86
CA ASP A 79 -7.34 -25.97 -6.28
C ASP A 79 -6.19 -25.22 -5.58
N HIS A 80 -5.69 -24.15 -6.21
CA HIS A 80 -4.63 -23.24 -5.74
C HIS A 80 -4.55 -22.00 -6.64
N PRO A 81 -4.33 -20.77 -6.11
CA PRO A 81 -4.28 -19.55 -6.92
C PRO A 81 -3.08 -19.54 -7.89
N GLU A 82 -1.88 -19.91 -7.42
CA GLU A 82 -0.73 -20.13 -8.31
C GLU A 82 -0.90 -21.48 -9.03
N GLN A 83 -1.20 -21.43 -10.33
CA GLN A 83 -1.57 -22.60 -11.15
C GLN A 83 -1.08 -22.50 -12.60
N PRO A 84 -0.93 -23.65 -13.31
CA PRO A 84 -0.56 -23.68 -14.73
C PRO A 84 -1.42 -22.85 -15.69
N ALA A 85 -2.68 -22.60 -15.35
CA ALA A 85 -3.61 -21.80 -16.15
C ALA A 85 -3.12 -20.35 -16.35
N ARG A 86 -2.32 -19.81 -15.42
CA ARG A 86 -1.83 -18.42 -15.46
C ARG A 86 -1.05 -18.13 -16.75
N ILE A 87 0.04 -18.86 -16.99
CA ILE A 87 0.89 -18.65 -18.17
C ILE A 87 0.22 -19.06 -19.48
N SER A 88 -0.67 -20.05 -19.44
CA SER A 88 -1.36 -20.52 -20.65
C SER A 88 -2.50 -19.59 -21.07
N SER A 89 -3.19 -18.93 -20.13
CA SER A 89 -4.13 -17.83 -20.41
C SER A 89 -3.41 -16.61 -20.97
N ILE A 90 -2.30 -16.17 -20.38
CA ILE A 90 -1.47 -15.08 -20.93
C ILE A 90 -1.06 -15.40 -22.38
N PHE A 91 -0.50 -16.59 -22.62
CA PHE A 91 -0.05 -16.97 -23.97
C PHE A 91 -1.20 -17.25 -24.95
N ALA A 92 -2.44 -17.43 -24.48
CA ALA A 92 -3.64 -17.43 -25.32
C ALA A 92 -4.05 -16.00 -25.69
N GLU A 93 -4.05 -15.07 -24.73
CA GLU A 93 -4.42 -13.66 -24.96
C GLU A 93 -3.40 -12.95 -25.86
N LEU A 94 -2.10 -13.16 -25.66
CA LEU A 94 -1.05 -12.65 -26.55
C LEU A 94 -1.18 -13.17 -28.00
N LYS A 95 -1.83 -14.32 -28.22
CA LYS A 95 -2.17 -14.82 -29.58
C LYS A 95 -3.46 -14.18 -30.10
N LYS A 96 -4.47 -14.02 -29.25
CA LYS A 96 -5.77 -13.38 -29.59
C LYS A 96 -5.55 -11.94 -30.07
N GLU A 97 -4.73 -11.18 -29.35
CA GLU A 97 -4.30 -9.83 -29.70
C GLU A 97 -3.15 -9.78 -30.73
N LYS A 98 -2.77 -10.93 -31.30
CA LYS A 98 -1.76 -11.08 -32.38
C LYS A 98 -0.34 -10.58 -32.03
N LEU A 99 -0.07 -10.27 -30.77
CA LEU A 99 1.22 -9.77 -30.29
C LEU A 99 2.34 -10.81 -30.49
N VAL A 100 2.07 -12.10 -30.28
CA VAL A 100 3.07 -13.18 -30.49
C VAL A 100 3.68 -13.17 -31.90
N SER A 101 2.91 -12.76 -32.92
CA SER A 101 3.38 -12.67 -34.32
C SER A 101 4.38 -11.54 -34.57
N ARG A 102 4.47 -10.56 -33.66
CA ARG A 102 5.39 -9.41 -33.72
C ARG A 102 6.66 -9.63 -32.88
N MET A 103 6.75 -10.73 -32.14
CA MET A 103 7.82 -10.99 -31.16
C MET A 103 8.81 -12.05 -31.62
N ILE A 104 10.08 -11.88 -31.25
CA ILE A 104 11.14 -12.85 -31.48
C ILE A 104 11.04 -13.96 -30.44
N ARG A 105 10.74 -15.19 -30.87
CA ARG A 105 10.65 -16.36 -29.97
C ARG A 105 12.04 -16.74 -29.44
N VAL A 106 12.28 -16.46 -28.17
CA VAL A 106 13.49 -16.90 -27.45
C VAL A 106 13.25 -18.31 -26.88
N PRO A 107 14.15 -19.29 -27.09
CA PRO A 107 14.07 -20.58 -26.45
C PRO A 107 14.21 -20.46 -24.93
N ALA A 108 13.33 -21.12 -24.18
CA ALA A 108 13.51 -21.30 -22.74
C ALA A 108 14.69 -22.23 -22.47
N ARG A 109 15.50 -21.93 -21.45
CA ARG A 109 16.62 -22.76 -21.00
C ARG A 109 16.65 -22.87 -19.48
N ASP A 110 17.28 -23.94 -18.97
CA ASP A 110 17.55 -24.09 -17.55
C ASP A 110 18.59 -23.07 -17.07
N ALA A 111 18.44 -22.63 -15.81
CA ALA A 111 19.49 -21.94 -15.07
C ALA A 111 20.61 -22.91 -14.69
N THR A 112 21.85 -22.45 -14.83
CA THR A 112 23.04 -23.17 -14.39
C THR A 112 23.28 -22.99 -12.90
N ASP A 113 24.02 -23.91 -12.28
CA ASP A 113 24.47 -23.79 -10.90
C ASP A 113 25.24 -22.49 -10.65
N GLU A 114 26.04 -22.02 -11.62
CA GLU A 114 26.83 -20.79 -11.45
C GLU A 114 25.99 -19.51 -11.49
N GLU A 115 24.90 -19.53 -12.27
CA GLU A 115 23.88 -18.47 -12.25
C GLU A 115 23.14 -18.49 -10.91
N LEU A 116 22.67 -19.64 -10.44
CA LEU A 116 21.92 -19.75 -9.18
C LEU A 116 22.76 -19.45 -7.94
N GLU A 117 24.04 -19.84 -7.92
CA GLU A 117 24.98 -19.55 -6.83
C GLU A 117 25.38 -18.07 -6.72
N THR A 118 24.83 -17.18 -7.56
CA THR A 118 24.96 -15.73 -7.36
C THR A 118 24.23 -15.25 -6.11
N VAL A 119 22.98 -15.70 -5.93
CA VAL A 119 22.08 -15.22 -4.86
C VAL A 119 21.53 -16.34 -3.98
N HIS A 120 21.59 -17.61 -4.41
CA HIS A 120 21.14 -18.74 -3.60
C HIS A 120 22.28 -19.57 -3.05
N THR A 121 22.09 -20.05 -1.82
CA THR A 121 22.99 -20.99 -1.15
C THR A 121 22.99 -22.36 -1.85
N LYS A 122 24.16 -23.01 -1.86
CA LYS A 122 24.32 -24.40 -2.36
C LYS A 122 23.35 -25.39 -1.72
N GLY A 123 22.95 -25.16 -0.47
CA GLY A 123 21.96 -25.97 0.24
C GLY A 123 20.55 -25.86 -0.37
N HIS A 124 20.09 -24.63 -0.63
CA HIS A 124 18.82 -24.36 -1.31
C HIS A 124 18.80 -24.94 -2.73
N ILE A 125 19.84 -24.69 -3.52
CA ILE A 125 19.98 -25.22 -4.89
C ILE A 125 19.94 -26.75 -4.90
N THR A 126 20.65 -27.40 -3.96
CA THR A 126 20.61 -28.87 -3.81
C THR A 126 19.19 -29.34 -3.47
N LEU A 127 18.50 -28.66 -2.54
CA LEU A 127 17.12 -29.01 -2.15
C LEU A 127 16.14 -28.88 -3.32
N MET A 128 16.20 -27.78 -4.08
CA MET A 128 15.34 -27.51 -5.23
C MET A 128 15.63 -28.43 -6.42
N LYS A 129 16.87 -28.92 -6.57
CA LYS A 129 17.22 -29.98 -7.53
C LYS A 129 16.75 -31.37 -7.10
N ASP A 130 16.71 -31.62 -5.80
CA ASP A 130 16.38 -32.94 -5.26
C ASP A 130 14.88 -33.15 -5.06
N ILE A 131 14.09 -32.09 -4.85
CA ILE A 131 12.68 -32.18 -4.45
C ILE A 131 11.80 -33.03 -5.38
N SER A 132 12.04 -33.01 -6.69
CA SER A 132 11.28 -33.81 -7.65
C SER A 132 11.68 -35.29 -7.69
N LYS A 133 12.79 -35.71 -7.05
CA LYS A 133 13.22 -37.12 -6.98
C LYS A 133 12.15 -38.03 -6.37
N ARG A 134 12.05 -39.26 -6.89
CA ARG A 134 11.11 -40.29 -6.42
C ARG A 134 11.23 -40.66 -4.93
N SER A 135 12.38 -40.39 -4.32
CA SER A 135 12.68 -40.65 -2.91
C SER A 135 11.84 -39.81 -1.93
N TYR A 136 11.36 -38.64 -2.32
CA TYR A 136 10.42 -37.86 -1.49
C TYR A 136 8.99 -38.40 -1.59
N GLY A 137 8.58 -38.90 -2.76
CA GLY A 137 7.19 -39.23 -3.05
C GLY A 137 6.25 -38.03 -2.90
N VAL A 138 4.94 -38.27 -2.93
CA VAL A 138 3.94 -37.21 -2.71
C VAL A 138 3.95 -36.77 -1.24
N GLN A 139 3.88 -37.71 -0.31
CA GLN A 139 3.78 -37.42 1.13
C GLN A 139 5.02 -36.68 1.68
N GLY A 140 6.23 -37.06 1.26
CA GLY A 140 7.46 -36.40 1.71
C GLY A 140 7.63 -35.00 1.13
N ARG A 141 7.13 -34.74 -0.10
CA ARG A 141 7.05 -33.38 -0.64
C ARG A 141 6.05 -32.53 0.14
N THR A 142 4.84 -33.02 0.40
CA THR A 142 3.84 -32.28 1.20
C THR A 142 4.35 -32.00 2.63
N ALA A 143 4.97 -32.98 3.28
CA ALA A 143 5.53 -32.83 4.64
C ALA A 143 6.80 -31.97 4.71
N LEU A 144 7.40 -31.64 3.57
CA LEU A 144 8.50 -30.68 3.45
C LEU A 144 8.00 -29.29 3.06
N ALA A 145 7.02 -29.19 2.15
CA ALA A 145 6.33 -27.95 1.82
C ALA A 145 5.71 -27.29 3.05
N ALA A 146 5.07 -28.09 3.92
CA ALA A 146 4.49 -27.64 5.19
C ALA A 146 5.50 -27.16 6.26
N LYS A 147 6.80 -27.01 5.91
CA LYS A 147 7.84 -26.37 6.74
C LYS A 147 8.26 -25.00 6.20
N PHE A 148 7.75 -24.60 5.05
CA PHE A 148 8.04 -23.33 4.38
C PHE A 148 6.77 -22.48 4.31
N ASN A 149 6.93 -21.17 4.14
CA ASN A 149 5.81 -20.24 4.12
C ASN A 149 5.17 -20.17 2.72
N SER A 150 3.88 -20.49 2.61
CA SER A 150 3.09 -20.42 1.37
C SER A 150 3.77 -21.10 0.15
N ILE A 151 4.00 -22.41 0.21
CA ILE A 151 4.71 -23.15 -0.85
C ILE A 151 4.15 -24.56 -1.08
N TYR A 152 4.33 -25.09 -2.31
CA TYR A 152 4.01 -26.48 -2.67
C TYR A 152 5.10 -27.09 -3.58
N PHE A 153 5.16 -28.43 -3.66
CA PHE A 153 6.13 -29.13 -4.50
C PHE A 153 5.54 -30.36 -5.21
N ASN A 154 6.05 -30.70 -6.40
CA ASN A 154 5.70 -31.92 -7.14
C ASN A 154 6.86 -32.44 -8.03
N GLU A 155 6.58 -33.46 -8.86
CA GLU A 155 7.48 -34.02 -9.88
C GLU A 155 8.03 -32.99 -10.89
N GLY A 156 7.33 -31.88 -11.13
CA GLY A 156 7.71 -30.85 -12.09
C GLY A 156 8.41 -29.63 -11.49
N SER A 157 8.46 -29.49 -10.16
CA SER A 157 9.06 -28.35 -9.46
C SER A 157 10.48 -28.04 -9.93
N THR A 158 11.39 -29.03 -9.90
CA THR A 158 12.80 -28.82 -10.28
C THR A 158 12.96 -28.34 -11.72
N ALA A 159 12.27 -28.96 -12.67
CA ALA A 159 12.38 -28.58 -14.08
C ALA A 159 11.77 -27.19 -14.33
N SER A 160 10.64 -26.89 -13.69
CA SER A 160 9.95 -25.61 -13.90
C SER A 160 10.73 -24.43 -13.33
N SER A 161 11.34 -24.55 -12.13
CA SER A 161 12.10 -23.46 -11.52
C SER A 161 13.45 -23.21 -12.20
N LEU A 162 14.16 -24.25 -12.63
CA LEU A 162 15.36 -24.10 -13.44
C LEU A 162 15.04 -23.39 -14.76
N LEU A 163 13.98 -23.82 -15.44
CA LEU A 163 13.56 -23.27 -16.73
C LEU A 163 13.03 -21.83 -16.60
N ALA A 164 12.37 -21.47 -15.50
CA ALA A 164 11.90 -20.11 -15.23
C ALA A 164 13.07 -19.14 -15.06
N ALA A 165 13.96 -19.41 -14.11
CA ALA A 165 15.11 -18.55 -13.84
C ALA A 165 16.02 -18.42 -15.07
N GLY A 166 16.36 -19.54 -15.73
CA GLY A 166 17.23 -19.52 -16.92
C GLY A 166 16.62 -18.79 -18.11
N SER A 167 15.29 -18.78 -18.23
CA SER A 167 14.57 -17.99 -19.24
C SER A 167 14.66 -16.49 -18.99
N VAL A 168 14.55 -16.03 -17.74
CA VAL A 168 14.69 -14.60 -17.38
C VAL A 168 16.13 -14.14 -17.59
N VAL A 169 17.13 -14.93 -17.16
CA VAL A 169 18.55 -14.62 -17.40
C VAL A 169 18.84 -14.54 -18.90
N GLU A 170 18.33 -15.47 -19.72
CA GLU A 170 18.58 -15.48 -21.17
C GLU A 170 18.08 -14.20 -21.86
N VAL A 171 16.84 -13.79 -21.60
CA VAL A 171 16.30 -12.57 -22.23
C VAL A 171 17.00 -11.31 -21.70
N ALA A 172 17.35 -11.27 -20.41
CA ALA A 172 18.06 -10.14 -19.81
C ALA A 172 19.48 -9.99 -20.38
N VAL A 173 20.20 -11.10 -20.61
CA VAL A 173 21.50 -11.11 -21.30
C VAL A 173 21.36 -10.62 -22.74
N GLN A 174 20.31 -11.04 -23.47
CA GLN A 174 20.09 -10.60 -24.86
C GLN A 174 19.71 -9.11 -24.96
N VAL A 175 18.93 -8.56 -24.02
CA VAL A 175 18.59 -7.13 -23.96
C VAL A 175 19.81 -6.29 -23.53
N ALA A 176 20.56 -6.70 -22.51
CA ALA A 176 21.78 -6.02 -22.08
C ALA A 176 22.80 -5.90 -23.23
N GLN A 177 22.98 -6.99 -24.00
CA GLN A 177 23.84 -7.07 -25.19
C GLN A 177 23.28 -6.37 -26.45
N GLY A 178 22.06 -5.83 -26.42
CA GLY A 178 21.43 -5.20 -27.59
C GLY A 178 21.11 -6.16 -28.75
N LYS A 179 21.01 -7.47 -28.48
CA LYS A 179 20.50 -8.48 -29.45
C LYS A 179 18.97 -8.38 -29.58
N LEU A 180 18.33 -8.08 -28.46
CA LEU A 180 16.96 -7.61 -28.34
C LEU A 180 16.99 -6.17 -27.86
N ASP A 181 15.90 -5.43 -28.09
CA ASP A 181 15.70 -4.12 -27.49
C ASP A 181 14.93 -4.22 -26.17
N ARG A 182 13.95 -5.14 -26.12
CA ARG A 182 13.05 -5.39 -24.98
C ARG A 182 12.73 -6.89 -24.88
N ALA A 183 12.17 -7.35 -23.78
CA ALA A 183 11.66 -8.72 -23.69
C ALA A 183 10.47 -8.88 -22.73
N ALA A 184 9.64 -9.90 -23.00
CA ALA A 184 8.61 -10.41 -22.10
C ALA A 184 8.85 -11.90 -21.81
N ALA A 185 8.91 -12.25 -20.53
CA ALA A 185 9.14 -13.60 -20.02
C ALA A 185 7.90 -14.09 -19.27
N VAL A 186 7.12 -14.94 -19.95
CA VAL A 186 5.89 -15.56 -19.42
C VAL A 186 6.30 -16.84 -18.68
N VAL A 187 6.83 -16.68 -17.46
CA VAL A 187 7.47 -17.73 -16.67
C VAL A 187 6.66 -18.16 -15.45
N ARG A 188 6.92 -19.36 -14.93
CA ARG A 188 6.54 -19.78 -13.57
C ARG A 188 7.36 -21.01 -13.12
N PRO A 189 7.58 -21.25 -11.81
CA PRO A 189 7.12 -20.47 -10.66
C PRO A 189 7.66 -19.03 -10.62
N PRO A 190 7.02 -18.13 -9.84
CA PRO A 190 7.56 -16.81 -9.53
C PRO A 190 8.89 -16.92 -8.75
N GLY A 191 9.52 -15.78 -8.49
CA GLY A 191 10.82 -15.66 -7.86
C GLY A 191 10.98 -14.61 -6.76
N HIS A 192 10.26 -13.48 -6.78
CA HIS A 192 10.63 -12.30 -5.96
C HIS A 192 10.64 -12.52 -4.42
N HIS A 193 9.85 -13.46 -3.90
CA HIS A 193 9.88 -13.87 -2.49
C HIS A 193 10.98 -14.88 -2.12
N ALA A 194 11.65 -15.52 -3.09
CA ALA A 194 12.59 -16.60 -2.81
C ALA A 194 13.89 -16.07 -2.19
N GLU A 195 14.14 -16.48 -0.96
CA GLU A 195 15.31 -16.10 -0.17
C GLU A 195 16.58 -16.83 -0.61
N ALA A 196 17.75 -16.33 -0.20
CA ALA A 196 19.02 -16.99 -0.45
C ALA A 196 19.07 -18.45 0.08
N GLY A 197 18.35 -18.75 1.16
CA GLY A 197 18.31 -20.05 1.81
C GLY A 197 16.99 -20.83 1.72
N LEU A 198 15.88 -20.21 1.27
CA LEU A 198 14.53 -20.74 1.51
C LEU A 198 13.57 -20.43 0.33
N PRO A 199 12.71 -21.39 -0.08
CA PRO A 199 11.56 -21.10 -0.92
C PRO A 199 10.39 -20.59 -0.06
N MET A 200 9.67 -19.58 -0.54
CA MET A 200 8.44 -19.06 0.08
C MET A 200 7.62 -18.24 -0.93
N GLY A 201 6.35 -17.94 -0.64
CA GLY A 201 5.51 -17.09 -1.49
C GLY A 201 5.35 -17.65 -2.91
N PHE A 202 5.15 -18.96 -3.02
CA PHE A 202 5.17 -19.75 -4.27
C PHE A 202 6.51 -19.75 -5.05
N CYS A 203 7.51 -18.98 -4.60
CA CYS A 203 8.77 -18.77 -5.29
C CYS A 203 9.79 -19.88 -4.95
N LEU A 204 10.49 -20.39 -5.97
CA LEU A 204 11.51 -21.44 -5.82
C LEU A 204 12.95 -20.96 -6.03
N TYR A 205 13.16 -20.04 -6.96
CA TYR A 205 14.40 -19.29 -7.17
C TYR A 205 14.04 -17.86 -7.55
N ASN A 206 14.84 -16.87 -7.14
CA ASN A 206 14.57 -15.47 -7.46
C ASN A 206 15.00 -15.17 -8.90
N ASN A 207 14.06 -15.37 -9.83
CA ASN A 207 14.26 -15.25 -11.27
C ASN A 207 14.92 -13.90 -11.67
N VAL A 208 14.45 -12.80 -11.08
CA VAL A 208 14.89 -11.44 -11.41
C VAL A 208 16.21 -11.11 -10.72
N ALA A 209 16.40 -11.47 -9.44
CA ALA A 209 17.66 -11.24 -8.74
C ALA A 209 18.84 -12.04 -9.31
N VAL A 210 18.61 -13.31 -9.70
CA VAL A 210 19.60 -14.11 -10.44
C VAL A 210 20.01 -13.39 -11.73
N ALA A 211 19.06 -12.83 -12.49
CA ALA A 211 19.36 -12.09 -13.71
C ALA A 211 20.12 -10.77 -13.45
N ALA A 212 19.71 -9.97 -12.46
CA ALA A 212 20.38 -8.72 -12.09
C ALA A 212 21.83 -8.96 -11.65
N HIS A 213 22.06 -9.87 -10.69
CA HIS A 213 23.40 -10.19 -10.21
C HIS A 213 24.26 -10.83 -11.31
N TRP A 214 23.69 -11.66 -12.19
CA TRP A 214 24.42 -12.25 -13.31
C TRP A 214 24.87 -11.18 -14.31
N LEU A 215 24.01 -10.21 -14.63
CA LEU A 215 24.33 -9.10 -15.54
C LEU A 215 25.41 -8.17 -14.98
N VAL A 216 25.31 -7.76 -13.72
CA VAL A 216 26.22 -6.79 -13.10
C VAL A 216 27.53 -7.43 -12.66
N HIS A 217 27.51 -8.39 -11.73
CA HIS A 217 28.72 -8.81 -11.04
C HIS A 217 29.49 -9.92 -11.75
N LYS A 218 28.79 -10.80 -12.47
CA LYS A 218 29.37 -11.95 -13.18
C LYS A 218 29.78 -11.60 -14.60
N LEU A 219 28.83 -11.16 -15.45
CA LEU A 219 29.10 -10.83 -16.84
C LEU A 219 29.60 -9.40 -17.06
N LYS A 220 29.28 -8.46 -16.16
CA LYS A 220 29.68 -7.04 -16.23
C LYS A 220 29.25 -6.36 -17.53
N LEU A 221 28.05 -6.72 -18.01
CA LEU A 221 27.43 -6.12 -19.20
C LEU A 221 26.80 -4.75 -18.92
N VAL A 222 26.46 -4.52 -17.65
CA VAL A 222 25.91 -3.27 -17.10
C VAL A 222 26.49 -3.07 -15.69
N LYS A 223 26.41 -1.85 -15.17
CA LYS A 223 26.88 -1.45 -13.83
C LYS A 223 25.74 -0.98 -12.93
N ARG A 224 24.57 -0.67 -13.50
CA ARG A 224 23.38 -0.17 -12.80
C ARG A 224 22.13 -0.86 -13.36
N VAL A 225 21.42 -1.57 -12.51
CA VAL A 225 20.13 -2.23 -12.82
C VAL A 225 19.04 -1.61 -11.96
N LEU A 226 17.94 -1.18 -12.57
CA LEU A 226 16.72 -0.87 -11.84
C LEU A 226 15.83 -2.12 -11.84
N ILE A 227 15.42 -2.58 -10.66
CA ILE A 227 14.35 -3.55 -10.46
C ILE A 227 13.09 -2.80 -10.02
N VAL A 228 12.03 -2.93 -10.80
CA VAL A 228 10.67 -2.46 -10.44
C VAL A 228 9.84 -3.69 -10.10
N ASP A 229 9.35 -3.77 -8.86
CA ASP A 229 8.53 -4.88 -8.37
C ASP A 229 7.12 -4.38 -8.04
N TRP A 230 6.26 -4.42 -9.06
CA TRP A 230 4.88 -3.92 -8.98
C TRP A 230 3.86 -5.00 -8.58
N ASP A 231 4.33 -6.18 -8.20
CA ASP A 231 3.52 -7.20 -7.55
C ASP A 231 2.87 -6.62 -6.28
N ILE A 232 1.67 -7.09 -5.92
CA ILE A 232 1.00 -6.55 -4.73
C ILE A 232 1.67 -6.99 -3.43
N HIS A 233 2.54 -7.99 -3.47
CA HIS A 233 3.29 -8.47 -2.32
C HIS A 233 4.72 -7.88 -2.31
N HIS A 234 5.24 -7.60 -1.13
CA HIS A 234 6.63 -7.18 -0.97
C HIS A 234 7.59 -8.31 -1.40
N GLY A 235 8.39 -8.07 -2.45
CA GLY A 235 9.46 -8.95 -2.93
C GLY A 235 10.66 -9.04 -1.96
N ASN A 236 10.43 -9.49 -0.73
CA ASN A 236 11.40 -9.54 0.37
C ASN A 236 12.73 -10.21 -0.02
N GLY A 237 12.68 -11.30 -0.79
CA GLY A 237 13.88 -12.00 -1.23
C GLY A 237 14.74 -11.14 -2.16
N THR A 238 14.11 -10.37 -3.05
CA THR A 238 14.80 -9.42 -3.93
C THR A 238 15.44 -8.29 -3.13
N GLN A 239 14.70 -7.69 -2.18
CA GLN A 239 15.22 -6.68 -1.26
C GLN A 239 16.45 -7.19 -0.49
N HIS A 240 16.34 -8.36 0.15
CA HIS A 240 17.45 -8.93 0.94
C HIS A 240 18.67 -9.32 0.12
N MET A 241 18.52 -9.61 -1.18
CA MET A 241 19.64 -9.92 -2.08
C MET A 241 20.46 -8.68 -2.49
N PHE A 242 19.89 -7.47 -2.42
CA PHE A 242 20.54 -6.22 -2.86
C PHE A 242 20.63 -5.13 -1.77
N TYR A 243 20.25 -5.43 -0.53
CA TYR A 243 20.14 -4.44 0.55
C TYR A 243 21.42 -3.64 0.85
N GLU A 244 22.60 -4.18 0.52
CA GLU A 244 23.91 -3.50 0.65
C GLU A 244 24.56 -3.13 -0.72
N ASP A 245 23.84 -3.24 -1.84
CA ASP A 245 24.41 -3.18 -3.21
C ASP A 245 23.92 -1.97 -4.03
N PRO A 246 24.68 -0.84 -4.09
CA PRO A 246 24.31 0.35 -4.86
C PRO A 246 24.39 0.17 -6.39
N SER A 247 24.74 -1.02 -6.89
CA SER A 247 24.64 -1.33 -8.32
C SER A 247 23.25 -1.80 -8.75
N VAL A 248 22.35 -2.08 -7.79
CA VAL A 248 20.97 -2.47 -8.04
C VAL A 248 20.02 -1.60 -7.21
N LEU A 249 19.21 -0.78 -7.89
CA LEU A 249 18.13 -0.02 -7.27
C LEU A 249 16.87 -0.90 -7.28
N TYR A 250 16.27 -1.15 -6.11
CA TYR A 250 15.01 -1.87 -5.97
C TYR A 250 13.88 -0.91 -5.59
N PHE A 251 12.74 -1.00 -6.29
CA PHE A 251 11.53 -0.22 -6.02
C PHE A 251 10.30 -1.12 -5.98
N SER A 252 9.50 -1.06 -4.90
CA SER A 252 8.28 -1.87 -4.74
C SER A 252 7.11 -1.13 -4.08
N PRO A 253 6.03 -0.83 -4.83
CA PRO A 253 4.73 -0.43 -4.31
C PRO A 253 3.81 -1.63 -4.12
N HIS A 254 3.64 -2.04 -2.87
CA HIS A 254 2.97 -3.29 -2.47
C HIS A 254 1.95 -3.04 -1.35
N ARG A 255 0.95 -3.90 -1.23
CA ARG A 255 0.03 -3.89 -0.08
C ARG A 255 0.79 -4.33 1.17
N TYR A 256 0.64 -3.57 2.24
CA TYR A 256 1.42 -3.75 3.47
C TYR A 256 0.54 -3.97 4.70
N ASP A 257 -0.62 -3.31 4.78
CA ASP A 257 -1.55 -3.34 5.92
C ASP A 257 -0.81 -3.21 7.27
N PHE A 258 0.15 -2.27 7.35
CA PHE A 258 1.02 -2.02 8.50
C PHE A 258 1.85 -3.25 8.95
N GLY A 259 2.29 -4.05 7.99
CA GLY A 259 3.06 -5.29 8.21
C GLY A 259 2.19 -6.52 8.46
N SER A 260 0.88 -6.44 8.25
CA SER A 260 -0.04 -7.57 8.41
C SER A 260 -0.44 -8.27 7.10
N PHE A 261 -0.29 -7.60 5.93
CA PHE A 261 -0.43 -8.27 4.63
C PHE A 261 0.80 -9.13 4.32
N TYR A 262 0.66 -10.16 3.47
CA TYR A 262 1.74 -11.10 3.14
C TYR A 262 2.92 -10.37 2.45
N PRO A 263 4.19 -10.57 2.87
CA PRO A 263 4.74 -11.67 3.67
C PRO A 263 4.67 -11.50 5.21
N CYS A 264 3.98 -10.49 5.72
CA CYS A 264 3.77 -10.19 7.14
C CYS A 264 5.07 -9.85 7.91
N SER A 265 5.93 -9.03 7.31
CA SER A 265 7.21 -8.58 7.90
C SER A 265 7.30 -7.05 7.96
N PRO A 266 7.98 -6.46 8.97
CA PRO A 266 8.36 -5.04 8.94
C PRO A 266 9.25 -4.65 7.75
N ASP A 267 9.90 -5.62 7.09
CA ASP A 267 10.87 -5.36 6.02
C ASP A 267 10.29 -4.62 4.80
N GLY A 268 8.96 -4.65 4.61
CA GLY A 268 8.26 -3.89 3.57
C GLY A 268 8.04 -2.40 3.88
N ASN A 269 8.38 -1.92 5.08
CA ASN A 269 8.10 -0.53 5.46
C ASN A 269 8.99 0.51 4.75
N LEU A 270 8.55 1.77 4.75
CA LEU A 270 9.21 2.87 4.04
C LEU A 270 10.55 3.34 4.64
N ASP A 271 10.88 2.93 5.86
CA ASP A 271 12.18 3.21 6.52
C ASP A 271 13.27 2.17 6.17
N MET A 272 12.90 1.10 5.47
CA MET A 272 13.82 0.04 5.02
C MET A 272 14.56 0.45 3.74
N VAL A 273 15.39 1.50 3.85
CA VAL A 273 16.03 2.19 2.71
C VAL A 273 17.33 1.54 2.19
N GLY A 274 17.73 0.39 2.72
CA GLY A 274 19.03 -0.25 2.46
C GLY A 274 19.98 -0.17 3.66
N ALA A 275 21.23 -0.64 3.50
CA ALA A 275 22.27 -0.59 4.52
C ALA A 275 23.68 -0.40 3.93
N GLY A 276 24.54 0.34 4.65
CA GLY A 276 25.94 0.51 4.26
C GLY A 276 26.07 1.14 2.87
N PRO A 277 26.79 0.52 1.92
CA PRO A 277 26.88 1.05 0.56
C PRO A 277 25.54 1.13 -0.19
N GLY A 278 24.53 0.35 0.21
CA GLY A 278 23.20 0.29 -0.41
C GLY A 278 22.17 1.23 0.19
N GLU A 279 22.52 2.08 1.17
CA GLU A 279 21.58 3.07 1.73
C GLU A 279 21.07 4.04 0.65
N GLY A 280 19.75 4.15 0.53
CA GLY A 280 19.04 4.89 -0.53
C GLY A 280 18.67 4.05 -1.75
N PHE A 281 19.20 2.83 -1.92
CA PHE A 281 18.98 1.99 -3.10
C PHE A 281 17.86 0.94 -2.94
N ASN A 282 17.20 0.93 -1.78
CA ASN A 282 15.96 0.18 -1.57
C ASN A 282 14.79 1.15 -1.33
N VAL A 283 13.69 1.01 -2.09
CA VAL A 283 12.55 1.93 -2.05
C VAL A 283 11.24 1.14 -1.93
N ASN A 284 10.64 1.18 -0.74
CA ASN A 284 9.30 0.63 -0.50
C ASN A 284 8.24 1.75 -0.53
N VAL A 285 7.09 1.46 -1.16
CA VAL A 285 5.87 2.27 -1.05
C VAL A 285 4.78 1.38 -0.44
N PRO A 286 4.70 1.28 0.89
CA PRO A 286 3.81 0.35 1.58
C PRO A 286 2.36 0.86 1.60
N TRP A 287 1.49 0.32 0.74
CA TRP A 287 0.08 0.69 0.73
C TRP A 287 -0.62 0.23 2.01
N PRO A 288 -1.30 1.13 2.75
CA PRO A 288 -1.78 0.86 4.10
C PRO A 288 -3.07 0.01 4.18
N TRP A 289 -3.75 -0.26 3.06
CA TRP A 289 -4.90 -1.16 2.93
C TRP A 289 -5.15 -1.46 1.43
N GLU A 290 -6.25 -2.15 1.10
CA GLU A 290 -6.65 -2.51 -0.26
C GLU A 290 -7.15 -1.35 -1.16
N GLY A 291 -7.47 -1.65 -2.42
CA GLY A 291 -8.18 -0.73 -3.32
C GLY A 291 -7.38 0.43 -3.90
N PHE A 292 -6.05 0.43 -3.81
CA PHE A 292 -5.19 1.38 -4.52
C PHE A 292 -5.23 1.09 -6.02
N GLY A 293 -5.27 2.13 -6.87
CA GLY A 293 -5.57 1.98 -8.30
C GLY A 293 -4.60 2.73 -9.22
N ASP A 294 -5.01 2.87 -10.49
CA ASP A 294 -4.22 3.50 -11.55
C ASP A 294 -3.66 4.87 -11.14
N ALA A 295 -4.46 5.72 -10.50
CA ALA A 295 -4.04 7.04 -10.04
C ALA A 295 -2.91 6.98 -8.99
N ASP A 296 -2.99 6.02 -8.06
CA ASP A 296 -2.07 5.93 -6.93
C ASP A 296 -0.70 5.40 -7.36
N TYR A 297 -0.71 4.38 -8.21
CA TYR A 297 0.50 3.84 -8.81
C TYR A 297 1.15 4.85 -9.77
N LEU A 298 0.38 5.59 -10.58
CA LEU A 298 0.94 6.65 -11.42
C LEU A 298 1.51 7.82 -10.60
N ALA A 299 0.91 8.15 -9.45
CA ALA A 299 1.48 9.13 -8.51
C ALA A 299 2.78 8.64 -7.85
N ALA A 300 2.88 7.35 -7.50
CA ALA A 300 4.11 6.73 -7.04
C ALA A 300 5.22 6.77 -8.10
N TRP A 301 4.87 6.56 -9.38
CA TRP A 301 5.79 6.71 -10.50
C TRP A 301 6.33 8.14 -10.61
N ASP A 302 5.44 9.14 -10.67
CA ASP A 302 5.82 10.54 -10.89
C ASP A 302 6.56 11.16 -9.69
N ARG A 303 6.10 10.91 -8.45
CA ARG A 303 6.64 11.59 -7.24
C ARG A 303 7.82 10.87 -6.58
N VAL A 304 8.03 9.58 -6.87
CA VAL A 304 9.10 8.77 -6.24
C VAL A 304 9.97 8.08 -7.29
N LEU A 305 9.44 7.13 -8.06
CA LEU A 305 10.27 6.26 -8.91
C LEU A 305 11.02 7.02 -10.01
N MET A 306 10.31 7.80 -10.84
CA MET A 306 10.91 8.45 -11.99
C MET A 306 11.94 9.55 -11.61
N PRO A 307 11.74 10.36 -10.55
CA PRO A 307 12.78 11.25 -10.02
C PRO A 307 14.06 10.53 -9.57
N ILE A 308 13.93 9.36 -8.91
CA ILE A 308 15.07 8.55 -8.47
C ILE A 308 15.74 7.88 -9.67
N ALA A 309 14.97 7.19 -10.53
CA ALA A 309 15.48 6.43 -11.65
C ALA A 309 16.20 7.30 -12.69
N ARG A 310 15.77 8.55 -12.88
CA ARG A 310 16.45 9.52 -13.74
C ARG A 310 17.79 10.03 -13.16
N GLN A 311 17.98 9.98 -11.83
CA GLN A 311 19.26 10.25 -11.17
C GLN A 311 20.17 9.02 -11.15
N PHE A 312 19.60 7.83 -10.94
CA PHE A 312 20.31 6.56 -10.95
C PHE A 312 20.82 6.18 -12.35
N ASP A 313 20.14 6.60 -13.42
CA ASP A 313 20.51 6.33 -14.82
C ASP A 313 20.77 4.83 -15.07
N PRO A 314 19.77 3.94 -14.92
CA PRO A 314 19.96 2.50 -15.08
C PRO A 314 20.34 2.14 -16.52
N GLU A 315 21.24 1.17 -16.68
CA GLU A 315 21.68 0.67 -18.01
C GLU A 315 20.79 -0.48 -18.53
N ILE A 316 19.86 -0.97 -17.70
CA ILE A 316 18.73 -1.87 -18.01
C ILE A 316 17.67 -1.78 -16.90
N VAL A 317 16.39 -1.92 -17.27
CA VAL A 317 15.27 -2.07 -16.32
C VAL A 317 14.77 -3.52 -16.36
N LEU A 318 14.64 -4.15 -15.19
CA LEU A 318 13.99 -5.44 -14.99
C LEU A 318 12.70 -5.20 -14.20
N ILE A 319 11.58 -5.78 -14.64
CA ILE A 319 10.31 -5.69 -13.93
C ILE A 319 9.95 -7.06 -13.38
N SER A 320 9.88 -7.16 -12.05
CA SER A 320 9.16 -8.21 -11.33
C SER A 320 7.66 -7.91 -11.53
N ALA A 321 7.07 -8.57 -12.53
CA ALA A 321 5.77 -8.20 -13.08
C ALA A 321 4.67 -9.08 -12.50
N GLY A 322 4.24 -8.77 -11.27
CA GLY A 322 3.00 -9.27 -10.71
C GLY A 322 1.77 -8.61 -11.35
N PHE A 323 0.62 -9.27 -11.25
CA PHE A 323 -0.66 -8.74 -11.75
C PHE A 323 -1.83 -9.05 -10.80
N ASP A 324 -1.53 -9.14 -9.51
CA ASP A 324 -2.46 -9.30 -8.39
C ASP A 324 -2.85 -7.96 -7.74
N ALA A 325 -2.09 -6.90 -8.00
CA ALA A 325 -2.57 -5.52 -7.80
C ALA A 325 -3.69 -5.15 -8.79
N ALA A 326 -3.97 -6.01 -9.78
CA ALA A 326 -4.97 -5.79 -10.81
C ALA A 326 -6.41 -5.97 -10.30
N LYS A 327 -7.31 -5.11 -10.79
CA LYS A 327 -8.73 -5.11 -10.45
C LYS A 327 -9.35 -6.50 -10.61
N GLY A 328 -9.94 -6.98 -9.51
CA GLY A 328 -10.61 -8.29 -9.45
C GLY A 328 -9.69 -9.49 -9.21
N ASP A 329 -8.42 -9.29 -8.87
CA ASP A 329 -7.59 -10.36 -8.32
C ASP A 329 -8.11 -10.81 -6.93
N PRO A 330 -8.13 -12.14 -6.62
CA PRO A 330 -8.64 -12.65 -5.36
C PRO A 330 -7.71 -12.47 -4.15
N LEU A 331 -6.45 -12.03 -4.30
CA LEU A 331 -5.51 -11.87 -3.18
C LEU A 331 -5.10 -10.41 -2.93
N GLY A 332 -4.81 -9.63 -3.98
CA GLY A 332 -4.31 -8.25 -3.80
C GLY A 332 -5.38 -7.21 -3.44
N GLU A 333 -6.62 -7.43 -3.90
CA GLU A 333 -7.80 -6.56 -3.67
C GLU A 333 -7.62 -5.08 -4.10
N CYS A 334 -6.61 -4.79 -4.93
CA CYS A 334 -6.36 -3.47 -5.51
C CYS A 334 -7.06 -3.30 -6.87
N GLU A 335 -7.03 -2.07 -7.42
CA GLU A 335 -7.87 -1.66 -8.55
C GLU A 335 -7.08 -1.24 -9.81
N ILE A 336 -5.80 -1.62 -9.96
CA ILE A 336 -5.04 -1.31 -11.18
C ILE A 336 -5.70 -1.97 -12.39
N THR A 337 -5.83 -1.24 -13.48
CA THR A 337 -6.41 -1.72 -14.73
C THR A 337 -5.32 -1.95 -15.79
N PRO A 338 -5.62 -2.66 -16.91
CA PRO A 338 -4.69 -2.76 -18.03
C PRO A 338 -4.23 -1.40 -18.58
N TYR A 339 -5.02 -0.34 -18.39
CA TYR A 339 -4.61 1.04 -18.68
C TYR A 339 -3.44 1.46 -17.78
N GLY A 340 -3.56 1.39 -16.45
CA GLY A 340 -2.48 1.74 -15.52
C GLY A 340 -1.20 0.96 -15.78
N TYR A 341 -1.29 -0.35 -15.98
CA TYR A 341 -0.14 -1.18 -16.35
C TYR A 341 0.52 -0.76 -17.67
N SER A 342 -0.26 -0.34 -18.68
CA SER A 342 0.30 0.16 -19.94
C SER A 342 1.06 1.48 -19.76
N HIS A 343 0.55 2.40 -18.94
CA HIS A 343 1.19 3.70 -18.67
C HIS A 343 2.42 3.56 -17.76
N MET A 344 2.38 2.71 -16.74
CA MET A 344 3.55 2.35 -15.93
C MET A 344 4.66 1.73 -16.80
N THR A 345 4.31 0.84 -17.73
CA THR A 345 5.27 0.28 -18.70
C THR A 345 5.84 1.35 -19.61
N HIS A 346 5.01 2.30 -20.07
CA HIS A 346 5.41 3.34 -21.02
C HIS A 346 6.45 4.31 -20.41
N GLN A 347 6.22 4.79 -19.19
CA GLN A 347 7.18 5.68 -18.51
C GLN A 347 8.56 5.00 -18.31
N LEU A 348 8.58 3.71 -17.99
CA LEU A 348 9.83 2.96 -17.81
C LEU A 348 10.63 2.77 -19.11
N LEU A 349 10.02 2.99 -20.28
CA LEU A 349 10.73 2.97 -21.57
C LEU A 349 11.51 4.26 -21.88
N GLU A 350 11.34 5.33 -21.09
CA GLU A 350 12.23 6.50 -21.11
C GLU A 350 13.64 6.16 -20.58
N LEU A 351 13.72 5.19 -19.65
CA LEU A 351 14.93 4.79 -18.95
C LEU A 351 15.75 3.79 -19.77
N ALA A 352 17.06 3.70 -19.49
CA ALA A 352 17.97 2.70 -20.08
C ALA A 352 18.01 2.65 -21.63
N GLY A 353 17.57 3.72 -22.31
CA GLY A 353 17.38 3.71 -23.77
C GLY A 353 16.27 2.75 -24.23
N GLY A 354 15.29 2.45 -23.38
CA GLY A 354 14.21 1.50 -23.63
C GLY A 354 14.56 0.03 -23.40
N LYS A 355 15.73 -0.28 -22.82
CA LYS A 355 16.15 -1.64 -22.44
C LYS A 355 15.34 -2.16 -21.24
N LEU A 356 14.27 -2.90 -21.51
CA LEU A 356 13.30 -3.34 -20.50
C LEU A 356 12.99 -4.84 -20.64
N VAL A 357 13.02 -5.56 -19.51
CA VAL A 357 12.59 -6.97 -19.40
C VAL A 357 11.40 -7.09 -18.45
N LEU A 358 10.28 -7.61 -18.92
CA LEU A 358 9.07 -7.88 -18.14
C LEU A 358 9.04 -9.37 -17.76
N ALA A 359 9.26 -9.73 -16.49
CA ALA A 359 9.29 -11.12 -16.01
C ALA A 359 8.10 -11.42 -15.09
N LEU A 360 7.31 -12.45 -15.39
CA LEU A 360 6.07 -12.73 -14.65
C LEU A 360 6.32 -13.21 -13.21
N GLU A 361 5.68 -12.55 -12.24
CA GLU A 361 5.66 -12.92 -10.82
C GLU A 361 4.25 -13.43 -10.43
N GLY A 362 3.47 -12.69 -9.63
CA GLY A 362 2.12 -13.02 -9.15
C GLY A 362 0.95 -12.67 -10.10
N GLY A 363 -0.25 -12.49 -9.55
CA GLY A 363 -1.52 -12.35 -10.27
C GLY A 363 -2.22 -13.69 -10.52
N TYR A 364 -3.49 -13.80 -10.10
CA TYR A 364 -4.21 -15.06 -9.94
C TYR A 364 -5.61 -15.05 -10.57
N ASN A 365 -6.23 -13.88 -10.77
CA ASN A 365 -7.37 -13.76 -11.70
C ASN A 365 -6.88 -13.92 -13.15
N LEU A 366 -7.27 -15.03 -13.78
CA LEU A 366 -6.85 -15.43 -15.14
C LEU A 366 -7.24 -14.43 -16.25
N GLU A 367 -8.27 -13.61 -16.06
CA GLU A 367 -8.65 -12.56 -17.01
C GLU A 367 -7.80 -11.29 -16.81
N SER A 368 -7.71 -10.82 -15.56
CA SER A 368 -6.97 -9.59 -15.21
C SER A 368 -5.47 -9.71 -15.51
N ILE A 369 -4.84 -10.85 -15.18
CA ILE A 369 -3.43 -11.11 -15.51
C ILE A 369 -3.19 -11.13 -17.03
N SER A 370 -4.07 -11.78 -17.79
CA SER A 370 -3.87 -11.97 -19.23
C SER A 370 -4.01 -10.66 -20.00
N LYS A 371 -5.02 -9.85 -19.65
CA LYS A 371 -5.23 -8.52 -20.25
C LYS A 371 -4.11 -7.54 -19.89
N SER A 372 -3.71 -7.50 -18.62
CA SER A 372 -2.67 -6.58 -18.15
C SER A 372 -1.31 -6.91 -18.74
N TYR A 373 -0.93 -8.20 -18.77
CA TYR A 373 0.30 -8.65 -19.43
C TYR A 373 0.30 -8.34 -20.93
N ALA A 374 -0.85 -8.49 -21.60
CA ALA A 374 -0.99 -8.12 -23.01
C ALA A 374 -0.85 -6.60 -23.23
N ALA A 375 -1.41 -5.77 -22.36
CA ALA A 375 -1.27 -4.32 -22.42
C ALA A 375 0.20 -3.87 -22.25
N CYS A 376 0.93 -4.41 -21.27
CA CYS A 376 2.38 -4.18 -21.16
C CYS A 376 3.12 -4.64 -22.42
N THR A 377 2.80 -5.83 -22.95
CA THR A 377 3.46 -6.39 -24.13
C THR A 377 3.23 -5.55 -25.39
N SER A 378 2.04 -4.95 -25.55
CA SER A 378 1.73 -4.00 -26.62
C SER A 378 2.64 -2.76 -26.57
N VAL A 379 2.80 -2.18 -25.37
CA VAL A 379 3.70 -1.03 -25.16
C VAL A 379 5.18 -1.41 -25.39
N LEU A 380 5.60 -2.61 -24.99
CA LEU A 380 6.95 -3.11 -25.33
C LEU A 380 7.15 -3.22 -26.85
N LEU A 381 6.12 -3.61 -27.60
CA LEU A 381 6.13 -3.68 -29.07
C LEU A 381 6.08 -2.30 -29.77
N GLY A 382 6.04 -1.20 -29.01
CA GLY A 382 6.05 0.16 -29.54
C GLY A 382 4.65 0.70 -29.92
N ASP A 383 3.59 0.00 -29.53
CA ASP A 383 2.24 0.57 -29.56
C ASP A 383 2.14 1.69 -28.49
N PRO A 384 1.24 2.69 -28.65
CA PRO A 384 0.95 3.63 -27.58
C PRO A 384 0.38 2.91 -26.34
N PRO A 385 0.53 3.49 -25.13
CA PRO A 385 -0.23 3.02 -23.97
C PRO A 385 -1.73 3.21 -24.21
N MET A 386 -2.56 2.51 -23.46
CA MET A 386 -4.01 2.51 -23.69
C MET A 386 -4.60 3.91 -23.51
N ASP A 387 -5.59 4.25 -24.33
CA ASP A 387 -6.39 5.47 -24.15
C ASP A 387 -7.04 5.50 -22.76
N ALA A 388 -7.23 6.70 -22.22
CA ALA A 388 -7.88 6.89 -20.93
C ALA A 388 -9.30 6.31 -20.90
N PRO A 389 -9.77 5.79 -19.75
CA PRO A 389 -11.19 5.50 -19.58
C PRO A 389 -12.02 6.79 -19.83
N PRO A 390 -13.28 6.67 -20.31
CA PRO A 390 -14.11 7.84 -20.61
C PRO A 390 -14.25 8.79 -19.42
N GLU A 391 -14.38 10.10 -19.69
CA GLU A 391 -14.34 11.17 -18.67
C GLU A 391 -15.31 10.97 -17.49
N ASP A 392 -16.44 10.28 -17.72
CA ASP A 392 -17.42 9.88 -16.70
C ASP A 392 -16.86 8.91 -15.62
N THR A 393 -15.66 8.35 -15.83
CA THR A 393 -14.95 7.45 -14.90
C THR A 393 -13.58 8.03 -14.55
N PRO A 394 -13.52 9.11 -13.75
CA PRO A 394 -12.25 9.75 -13.38
C PRO A 394 -11.34 8.80 -12.59
N LEU A 395 -10.04 8.90 -12.84
CA LEU A 395 -9.03 8.13 -12.10
C LEU A 395 -9.04 8.56 -10.63
N LYS A 396 -9.53 7.67 -9.76
CA LYS A 396 -9.70 7.92 -8.33
C LYS A 396 -8.37 7.68 -7.59
N LEU A 397 -7.81 8.74 -7.01
CA LEU A 397 -6.74 8.66 -6.02
C LEU A 397 -7.32 8.34 -4.63
N GLN A 398 -6.62 7.53 -3.83
CA GLN A 398 -6.94 7.32 -2.41
C GLN A 398 -6.48 8.53 -1.57
N SER A 399 -7.20 8.84 -0.50
CA SER A 399 -7.02 10.11 0.23
C SER A 399 -5.68 10.25 0.94
N CYS A 400 -5.03 9.14 1.28
CA CYS A 400 -3.74 9.12 1.96
C CYS A 400 -2.54 9.04 1.01
N THR A 401 -2.74 8.91 -0.31
CA THR A 401 -1.66 8.60 -1.25
C THR A 401 -0.58 9.69 -1.27
N TYR A 402 -0.95 10.96 -1.30
CA TYR A 402 0.04 12.04 -1.15
C TYR A 402 0.74 12.02 0.21
N GLU A 403 0.00 11.78 1.30
CA GLU A 403 0.55 11.74 2.66
C GLU A 403 1.60 10.61 2.82
N LEU A 404 1.37 9.45 2.20
CA LEU A 404 2.29 8.32 2.16
C LEU A 404 3.49 8.60 1.24
N LEU A 405 3.25 9.09 0.01
CA LEU A 405 4.32 9.35 -0.95
C LEU A 405 5.27 10.45 -0.45
N ASP A 406 4.75 11.46 0.27
CA ASP A 406 5.59 12.50 0.87
C ASP A 406 6.37 11.97 2.11
N GLN A 407 5.89 10.93 2.80
CA GLN A 407 6.67 10.19 3.81
C GLN A 407 7.80 9.35 3.19
N VAL A 408 7.51 8.61 2.11
CA VAL A 408 8.52 7.84 1.35
C VAL A 408 9.60 8.79 0.79
N ARG A 409 9.17 9.91 0.19
CA ARG A 409 10.06 11.01 -0.23
C ARG A 409 10.90 11.54 0.93
N GLY A 410 10.30 11.78 2.09
CA GLY A 410 11.00 12.23 3.31
C GLY A 410 12.08 11.26 3.78
N ALA A 411 11.83 9.95 3.74
CA ALA A 411 12.81 8.91 4.10
C ALA A 411 13.99 8.83 3.11
N LEU A 412 13.74 9.13 1.83
CA LEU A 412 14.73 9.00 0.74
C LEU A 412 15.44 10.32 0.38
N ALA A 413 14.95 11.46 0.84
CA ALA A 413 15.55 12.78 0.66
C ALA A 413 17.01 12.94 1.15
N PRO A 414 17.55 12.16 2.12
CA PRO A 414 18.99 12.18 2.43
C PRO A 414 19.88 11.60 1.33
N TYR A 415 19.31 10.86 0.36
CA TYR A 415 20.04 10.07 -0.63
C TYR A 415 19.84 10.53 -2.08
N TRP A 416 18.72 11.21 -2.38
CA TRP A 416 18.35 11.62 -3.73
C TRP A 416 17.88 13.08 -3.80
N ASP A 417 18.42 13.84 -4.75
CA ASP A 417 18.07 15.25 -4.96
C ASP A 417 16.60 15.40 -5.37
N GLY A 418 15.99 16.52 -4.97
CA GLY A 418 14.60 16.83 -5.33
C GLY A 418 13.53 15.97 -4.64
N LEU A 419 13.91 15.02 -3.77
CA LEU A 419 12.96 14.25 -2.95
C LEU A 419 12.58 14.92 -1.63
N HIS A 420 13.20 16.02 -1.22
CA HIS A 420 12.72 16.78 -0.06
C HIS A 420 11.20 17.07 -0.20
N PRO A 421 10.42 16.98 0.89
CA PRO A 421 9.05 17.48 0.88
C PRO A 421 9.06 18.94 0.41
N GLU A 422 8.19 19.25 -0.57
CA GLU A 422 8.03 20.63 -0.99
C GLU A 422 7.45 21.41 0.19
N VAL A 423 8.29 22.19 0.88
CA VAL A 423 7.82 23.21 1.83
C VAL A 423 6.86 24.07 1.01
N PRO A 424 5.55 24.15 1.36
CA PRO A 424 4.60 24.87 0.55
C PRO A 424 5.07 26.30 0.42
N ILE A 425 5.41 26.72 -0.81
CA ILE A 425 5.80 28.10 -1.08
C ILE A 425 4.52 28.92 -0.92
N VAL A 426 4.34 29.44 0.29
CA VAL A 426 3.33 30.46 0.57
C VAL A 426 3.72 31.66 -0.27
N ILE A 427 3.04 31.86 -1.40
CA ILE A 427 3.14 33.06 -2.20
C ILE A 427 2.45 34.18 -1.40
N GLU A 428 3.19 34.75 -0.44
CA GLU A 428 2.76 35.93 0.31
C GLU A 428 2.64 37.09 -0.66
N SER A 429 1.41 37.34 -1.10
CA SER A 429 1.00 38.30 -2.13
C SER A 429 1.57 38.08 -3.53
N ILE A 430 0.66 37.79 -4.48
CA ILE A 430 0.80 38.31 -5.84
C ILE A 430 0.44 39.80 -5.75
N GLU A 431 1.41 40.70 -5.95
CA GLU A 431 1.09 42.10 -6.20
C GLU A 431 0.33 42.20 -7.54
N ILE A 432 -0.98 42.40 -7.46
CA ILE A 432 -1.79 42.77 -8.62
C ILE A 432 -1.44 44.21 -9.00
N LEU A 433 -0.45 44.35 -9.88
CA LEU A 433 -0.17 45.61 -10.56
C LEU A 433 -1.39 45.99 -11.41
N GLU A 434 -2.19 46.93 -10.93
CA GLU A 434 -3.34 47.46 -11.67
C GLU A 434 -2.86 48.12 -12.98
N VAL A 435 -3.10 47.43 -14.10
CA VAL A 435 -2.81 47.94 -15.45
C VAL A 435 -3.77 49.08 -15.78
N THR A 436 -3.42 50.27 -15.30
CA THR A 436 -4.22 51.50 -15.34
C THR A 436 -4.01 52.32 -16.60
N GLU A 437 -3.93 51.66 -17.77
CA GLU A 437 -4.28 52.27 -19.06
C GLU A 437 -4.50 51.19 -20.14
N VAL A 438 -5.73 51.09 -20.65
CA VAL A 438 -6.05 50.26 -21.81
C VAL A 438 -5.90 51.10 -23.08
N THR A 439 -4.74 51.01 -23.72
CA THR A 439 -4.55 51.53 -25.09
C THR A 439 -4.92 50.45 -26.10
N GLU A 440 -5.93 50.71 -26.94
CA GLU A 440 -6.38 49.79 -27.98
C GLU A 440 -5.26 49.52 -29.01
N VAL A 441 -4.81 48.26 -29.09
CA VAL A 441 -3.92 47.79 -30.15
C VAL A 441 -4.77 47.22 -31.29
N PRO A 442 -4.60 47.66 -32.55
CA PRO A 442 -5.39 47.14 -33.67
C PRO A 442 -5.19 45.65 -33.89
N VAL A 443 -6.30 44.93 -34.16
CA VAL A 443 -6.27 43.52 -34.54
C VAL A 443 -5.53 43.35 -35.88
N GLY A 444 -4.42 42.59 -35.89
CA GLY A 444 -3.71 42.25 -37.13
C GLY A 444 -2.18 42.17 -37.08
N ALA A 445 -1.56 41.80 -35.95
CA ALA A 445 -0.11 41.59 -35.85
C ALA A 445 0.22 40.18 -35.33
N PRO A 446 1.17 39.44 -35.93
CA PRO A 446 1.53 38.09 -35.51
C PRO A 446 2.41 38.09 -34.26
N VAL A 447 2.07 37.26 -33.28
CA VAL A 447 2.90 37.04 -32.08
C VAL A 447 3.88 35.89 -32.36
N PHE A 448 5.17 36.20 -32.48
CA PHE A 448 6.23 35.20 -32.54
C PHE A 448 6.53 34.65 -31.14
N ILE A 449 6.37 33.33 -30.96
CA ILE A 449 6.84 32.63 -29.76
C ILE A 449 8.33 32.28 -29.96
N GLY A 450 9.20 32.95 -29.21
CA GLY A 450 10.63 32.60 -29.15
C GLY A 450 10.91 31.38 -28.23
N PRO A 451 12.06 30.72 -28.37
CA PRO A 451 12.44 29.59 -27.52
C PRO A 451 12.68 30.03 -26.06
N PRO A 452 12.55 29.11 -25.08
CA PRO A 452 12.64 29.44 -23.66
C PRO A 452 14.02 29.95 -23.24
N VAL A 453 14.02 30.93 -22.33
CA VAL A 453 15.24 31.54 -21.77
C VAL A 453 15.88 30.60 -20.74
N VAL A 454 17.09 30.14 -21.04
CA VAL A 454 17.93 29.43 -20.06
C VAL A 454 18.52 30.45 -19.08
N ILE A 455 18.12 30.36 -17.80
CA ILE A 455 18.71 31.15 -16.72
C ILE A 455 19.87 30.35 -16.11
N SER A 456 21.11 30.71 -16.47
CA SER A 456 22.31 30.15 -15.84
C SER A 456 22.61 30.82 -14.49
N PRO A 457 23.07 30.08 -13.47
CA PRO A 457 23.47 30.68 -12.19
C PRO A 457 24.72 31.55 -12.35
N SER A 458 24.78 32.66 -11.61
CA SER A 458 25.81 33.70 -11.76
C SER A 458 27.03 33.47 -10.88
N GLU A 459 28.21 33.31 -11.48
CA GLU A 459 29.48 33.51 -10.79
C GLU A 459 29.83 35.00 -10.67
N PRO A 460 30.50 35.45 -9.58
CA PRO A 460 30.78 36.85 -9.37
C PRO A 460 32.05 37.37 -10.07
N ASN A 461 31.85 38.20 -11.08
CA ASN A 461 32.61 39.44 -11.34
C ASN A 461 34.12 39.30 -11.72
N LEU A 462 34.40 39.26 -13.03
CA LEU A 462 35.74 39.44 -13.60
C LEU A 462 35.95 40.86 -14.16
N ALA A 463 37.11 41.45 -13.91
CA ALA A 463 37.40 42.83 -14.28
C ALA A 463 38.10 42.99 -15.65
N ALA A 464 37.43 43.71 -16.55
CA ALA A 464 37.99 44.63 -17.55
C ALA A 464 38.90 44.07 -18.70
N ARG A 465 38.38 44.14 -19.95
CA ARG A 465 38.83 45.01 -21.09
C ARG A 465 38.82 44.41 -22.51
N ASP A 466 38.34 45.25 -23.43
CA ASP A 466 38.75 45.50 -24.83
C ASP A 466 38.72 44.39 -25.90
N GLY A 467 37.92 44.60 -26.98
CA GLY A 467 38.14 43.96 -28.30
C GLY A 467 36.89 43.54 -29.10
N ALA A 468 36.61 44.21 -30.22
CA ALA A 468 35.70 43.81 -31.32
C ALA A 468 36.53 43.71 -32.64
N PRO A 469 36.02 43.35 -33.86
CA PRO A 469 34.64 43.03 -34.31
C PRO A 469 34.51 41.66 -35.07
N VAL A 470 33.32 41.05 -35.24
CA VAL A 470 32.30 41.12 -36.35
C VAL A 470 32.78 40.82 -37.78
N GLU A 471 32.22 39.76 -38.38
CA GLU A 471 31.95 39.48 -39.82
C GLU A 471 31.06 38.19 -39.91
N ASP A 472 30.29 37.86 -40.96
CA ASP A 472 29.22 38.60 -41.68
C ASP A 472 28.32 37.60 -42.51
N LEU A 473 27.25 38.10 -43.15
CA LEU A 473 26.44 37.54 -44.27
C LEU A 473 25.30 36.50 -44.04
N GLU A 474 24.17 36.79 -44.71
CA GLU A 474 22.95 35.96 -44.88
C GLU A 474 22.86 35.40 -46.36
N PRO A 475 21.71 35.37 -47.09
CA PRO A 475 20.47 34.59 -46.93
C PRO A 475 20.04 33.79 -48.21
N SER A 476 18.97 32.96 -48.15
CA SER A 476 17.99 32.80 -49.27
C SER A 476 16.71 32.02 -48.88
N SER A 477 15.55 32.47 -49.39
CA SER A 477 14.17 31.93 -49.27
C SER A 477 13.75 31.12 -50.55
N PRO A 478 12.46 30.83 -50.91
CA PRO A 478 11.11 31.00 -50.31
C PRO A 478 10.26 29.66 -50.32
N GLU A 479 8.92 29.50 -50.46
CA GLU A 479 7.71 30.33 -50.72
C GLU A 479 6.38 29.56 -50.34
N SER A 480 5.24 30.28 -50.20
CA SER A 480 3.77 29.98 -50.43
C SER A 480 3.16 28.54 -50.48
N ASP A 481 1.86 28.21 -50.25
CA ASP A 481 0.60 28.72 -49.58
C ASP A 481 -0.48 27.56 -49.69
N GLU A 482 -1.83 27.56 -49.62
CA GLU A 482 -2.97 28.54 -49.54
C GLU A 482 -4.34 27.81 -49.17
N TYR A 483 -5.17 28.33 -48.23
CA TYR A 483 -6.65 28.10 -47.95
C TYR A 483 -7.29 26.66 -47.82
N ALA A 484 -8.54 26.38 -47.32
CA ALA A 484 -9.74 27.12 -46.83
C ALA A 484 -10.61 26.32 -45.76
N ASP A 485 -11.85 26.77 -45.44
CA ASP A 485 -12.70 26.46 -44.25
C ASP A 485 -14.16 25.90 -44.58
N GLU A 486 -15.06 25.81 -43.57
CA GLU A 486 -16.53 25.47 -43.51
C GLU A 486 -16.89 23.99 -43.19
N SER A 487 -17.99 23.59 -42.48
CA SER A 487 -19.04 24.18 -41.58
C SER A 487 -19.73 22.99 -40.81
N GLU A 488 -20.78 23.00 -39.94
CA GLU A 488 -21.83 23.94 -39.44
C GLU A 488 -22.32 23.47 -38.01
N VAL A 489 -23.52 23.85 -37.49
CA VAL A 489 -24.06 23.50 -36.13
C VAL A 489 -25.57 23.13 -36.16
N ILE A 490 -26.05 22.19 -35.31
CA ILE A 490 -27.47 21.76 -35.21
C ILE A 490 -27.95 21.59 -33.73
N VAL A 491 -29.23 21.89 -33.44
CA VAL A 491 -29.89 21.79 -32.10
C VAL A 491 -31.33 21.23 -32.22
N VAL A 492 -31.80 20.38 -31.28
CA VAL A 492 -33.21 19.87 -31.18
C VAL A 492 -33.63 19.64 -29.70
N GLU A 493 -34.94 19.74 -29.38
CA GLU A 493 -35.53 19.75 -28.01
C GLU A 493 -36.19 18.42 -27.51
N LEU A 494 -36.82 18.46 -26.32
CA LEU A 494 -37.37 17.35 -25.50
C LEU A 494 -38.91 17.35 -25.36
N GLU A 495 -39.53 16.19 -25.07
CA GLU A 495 -40.91 16.05 -24.53
C GLU A 495 -41.05 14.91 -23.46
N ARG A 496 -42.26 14.75 -22.85
CA ARG A 496 -42.55 13.91 -21.65
C ARG A 496 -43.86 13.10 -21.73
N THR A 497 -43.99 11.99 -20.97
CA THR A 497 -45.30 11.35 -20.60
C THR A 497 -45.18 10.46 -19.33
N THR A 498 -46.26 9.79 -18.86
CA THR A 498 -46.42 9.38 -17.43
C THR A 498 -47.31 8.14 -17.09
N PHE A 499 -46.86 7.35 -16.09
CA PHE A 499 -47.62 6.58 -15.05
C PHE A 499 -48.65 5.46 -15.35
N SER A 500 -48.54 4.30 -14.66
CA SER A 500 -49.55 3.73 -13.69
C SER A 500 -48.95 2.53 -12.89
N ALA A 501 -49.74 1.82 -12.05
CA ALA A 501 -49.27 0.83 -11.04
C ALA A 501 -50.32 -0.29 -10.71
N GLU A 502 -50.15 -1.02 -9.58
CA GLU A 502 -51.03 -2.05 -8.93
C GLU A 502 -50.88 -3.53 -9.39
N SER A 503 -51.09 -4.61 -8.59
CA SER A 503 -51.20 -4.81 -7.11
C SER A 503 -51.27 -6.30 -6.66
N VAL A 504 -50.78 -6.62 -5.45
CA VAL A 504 -51.30 -7.61 -4.43
C VAL A 504 -51.54 -9.11 -4.78
N GLY A 505 -51.09 -10.03 -3.89
CA GLY A 505 -51.67 -11.40 -3.75
C GLY A 505 -50.78 -12.45 -3.03
N PRO A 506 -51.21 -13.13 -1.94
CA PRO A 506 -50.33 -14.03 -1.15
C PRO A 506 -50.82 -15.48 -0.90
N SER A 507 -49.92 -16.31 -0.33
CA SER A 507 -50.10 -17.25 0.81
C SER A 507 -49.85 -18.77 0.64
N ALA A 508 -49.11 -19.32 1.63
CA ALA A 508 -49.18 -20.66 2.26
C ALA A 508 -48.94 -21.93 1.39
N ALA A 509 -48.60 -23.12 1.93
CA ALA A 509 -48.35 -23.57 3.32
C ALA A 509 -47.39 -24.80 3.34
N GLU A 510 -46.72 -25.04 4.49
CA GLU A 510 -46.37 -26.36 5.08
C GLU A 510 -45.54 -27.38 4.22
N GLU A 511 -44.91 -28.45 4.72
CA GLU A 511 -45.00 -29.19 6.01
C GLU A 511 -43.61 -29.79 6.42
N SER A 512 -43.57 -30.57 7.52
CA SER A 512 -42.38 -31.16 8.20
C SER A 512 -41.66 -32.30 7.42
N THR A 513 -40.43 -32.75 7.74
CA THR A 513 -40.09 -33.59 8.94
C THR A 513 -38.58 -33.77 9.25
N ALA A 514 -38.26 -33.76 10.55
CA ALA A 514 -37.41 -34.69 11.33
C ALA A 514 -35.95 -35.10 10.95
N GLU A 515 -35.05 -34.76 11.89
CA GLU A 515 -33.98 -35.59 12.50
C GLU A 515 -32.73 -36.10 11.73
N GLY A 516 -31.56 -35.72 12.27
CA GLY A 516 -30.26 -36.35 12.08
C GLY A 516 -29.21 -35.70 12.99
N TRP A 517 -28.63 -36.43 13.94
CA TRP A 517 -27.65 -35.89 14.91
C TRP A 517 -26.21 -35.93 14.34
N GLY A 518 -25.41 -34.91 14.64
CA GLY A 518 -23.99 -34.79 14.27
C GLY A 518 -23.13 -34.25 15.42
N GLU A 519 -21.83 -34.51 15.37
CA GLU A 519 -20.89 -34.37 16.49
C GLU A 519 -20.61 -32.92 16.93
N GLU A 520 -20.26 -32.70 18.21
CA GLU A 520 -19.95 -31.36 18.75
C GLU A 520 -18.48 -30.96 18.53
N ALA A 521 -18.26 -29.76 17.97
CA ALA A 521 -16.94 -29.13 17.86
C ALA A 521 -16.41 -28.59 19.21
N ASP A 522 -15.09 -28.36 19.33
CA ASP A 522 -14.44 -27.83 20.55
C ASP A 522 -15.10 -26.50 20.98
N PRO A 523 -15.40 -26.30 22.28
CA PRO A 523 -15.91 -25.03 22.79
C PRO A 523 -15.08 -23.79 22.40
N ARG A 524 -13.77 -23.93 22.14
CA ARG A 524 -12.93 -22.84 21.63
C ARG A 524 -13.17 -22.55 20.16
N ASP A 525 -13.32 -23.57 19.31
CA ASP A 525 -13.65 -23.37 17.89
C ASP A 525 -15.04 -22.73 17.76
N ARG A 526 -16.00 -23.14 18.59
CA ARG A 526 -17.30 -22.47 18.72
C ARG A 526 -17.17 -21.00 19.13
N ARG A 527 -16.25 -20.66 20.06
CA ARG A 527 -16.02 -19.29 20.52
C ARG A 527 -15.27 -18.44 19.49
N ILE A 528 -14.33 -19.02 18.74
CA ILE A 528 -13.63 -18.36 17.63
C ILE A 528 -14.65 -18.05 16.52
N ALA A 529 -15.41 -19.05 16.05
CA ALA A 529 -16.46 -18.86 15.04
C ALA A 529 -17.65 -18.01 15.51
N GLU A 530 -17.75 -17.67 16.80
CA GLU A 530 -18.66 -16.68 17.36
C GLU A 530 -18.04 -15.26 17.30
N LEU A 531 -16.79 -15.11 17.73
CA LEU A 531 -16.02 -13.86 17.62
C LEU A 531 -15.84 -13.42 16.16
N GLU A 532 -15.52 -14.32 15.24
CA GLU A 532 -15.39 -14.04 13.80
C GLU A 532 -16.69 -13.48 13.19
N ARG A 533 -17.84 -14.05 13.58
CA ARG A 533 -19.16 -13.56 13.15
C ARG A 533 -19.45 -12.17 13.69
N GLU A 534 -19.13 -11.93 14.95
CA GLU A 534 -19.42 -10.64 15.59
C GLU A 534 -18.42 -9.54 15.16
N VAL A 535 -17.16 -9.90 14.84
CA VAL A 535 -16.20 -9.03 14.14
C VAL A 535 -16.68 -8.70 12.73
N ARG A 536 -17.18 -9.69 11.96
CA ARG A 536 -17.78 -9.45 10.65
C ARG A 536 -18.99 -8.52 10.74
N ARG A 537 -19.87 -8.74 11.70
CA ARG A 537 -21.02 -7.86 11.99
C ARG A 537 -20.61 -6.44 12.41
N LEU A 538 -19.50 -6.27 13.13
CA LEU A 538 -18.93 -4.94 13.43
C LEU A 538 -18.32 -4.27 12.20
N LYS A 539 -17.64 -5.03 11.31
CA LYS A 539 -17.18 -4.50 10.01
C LYS A 539 -18.37 -4.07 9.15
N GLU A 540 -19.43 -4.88 9.06
CA GLU A 540 -20.69 -4.53 8.40
C GLU A 540 -21.37 -3.30 9.02
N LEU A 541 -21.39 -3.18 10.37
CA LEU A 541 -21.97 -2.03 11.07
C LEU A 541 -21.19 -0.74 10.77
N ASN A 542 -19.86 -0.79 10.81
CA ASN A 542 -19.03 0.39 10.54
C ASN A 542 -19.04 0.77 9.06
N LEU A 543 -18.98 -0.19 8.13
CA LEU A 543 -19.17 0.07 6.69
C LEU A 543 -20.55 0.69 6.40
N LYS A 544 -21.59 0.29 7.15
CA LYS A 544 -22.92 0.93 7.08
C LYS A 544 -22.92 2.36 7.63
N LEU A 545 -22.21 2.62 8.74
CA LEU A 545 -22.06 3.97 9.30
C LEU A 545 -21.25 4.91 8.38
N GLU A 546 -20.16 4.42 7.77
CA GLU A 546 -19.35 5.19 6.82
C GLU A 546 -20.12 5.46 5.50
N SER A 547 -20.82 4.45 4.96
CA SER A 547 -21.62 4.63 3.74
C SER A 547 -22.87 5.50 3.93
N GLU A 548 -23.47 5.53 5.12
CA GLU A 548 -24.56 6.47 5.43
C GLU A 548 -24.07 7.94 5.52
N TRP A 549 -22.80 8.18 5.87
CA TRP A 549 -22.22 9.54 5.88
C TRP A 549 -21.76 10.01 4.49
N GLY A 550 -21.25 9.10 3.65
CA GLY A 550 -20.97 9.39 2.22
C GLY A 550 -22.19 9.90 1.44
N GLY A 551 -23.40 9.64 1.94
CA GLY A 551 -24.66 10.13 1.38
C GLY A 551 -25.08 11.56 1.78
N GLN A 552 -24.37 12.27 2.67
CA GLN A 552 -24.78 13.60 3.14
C GLN A 552 -23.82 14.76 2.80
N GLY A 553 -23.01 14.59 1.74
CA GLY A 553 -22.35 15.70 1.04
C GLY A 553 -23.06 16.17 -0.24
N ALA A 554 -23.87 15.30 -0.87
CA ALA A 554 -24.29 15.47 -2.27
C ALA A 554 -25.81 15.28 -2.48
N ALA A 555 -26.61 16.33 -2.21
CA ALA A 555 -28.06 16.30 -2.44
C ALA A 555 -28.66 17.65 -2.89
N ALA A 556 -27.99 18.35 -3.82
CA ALA A 556 -28.58 19.47 -4.55
C ALA A 556 -28.85 19.08 -6.02
N GLN A 557 -30.11 18.75 -6.33
CA GLN A 557 -30.70 18.45 -7.65
C GLN A 557 -30.39 17.07 -8.29
N GLY A 558 -31.32 16.57 -9.13
CA GLY A 558 -30.96 15.71 -10.27
C GLY A 558 -31.29 14.20 -10.28
N GLY A 559 -32.28 13.69 -9.54
CA GLY A 559 -32.53 12.23 -9.47
C GLY A 559 -33.09 11.56 -10.74
N PHE A 560 -32.55 10.39 -11.11
CA PHE A 560 -33.10 9.45 -12.10
C PHE A 560 -33.65 8.16 -11.43
N ARG A 561 -34.66 7.52 -12.05
CA ARG A 561 -35.24 6.24 -11.59
C ARG A 561 -34.68 5.05 -12.39
N ARG A 562 -34.34 3.96 -11.69
CA ARG A 562 -34.05 2.64 -12.29
C ARG A 562 -35.35 1.97 -12.80
N ILE A 563 -35.18 1.09 -13.79
CA ILE A 563 -36.12 0.03 -14.18
C ILE A 563 -35.38 -1.31 -13.94
N PRO A 564 -36.03 -2.37 -13.41
CA PRO A 564 -35.37 -3.63 -13.08
C PRO A 564 -35.26 -4.57 -14.30
N VAL A 565 -34.41 -5.60 -14.15
CA VAL A 565 -34.28 -6.75 -15.05
C VAL A 565 -34.55 -8.02 -14.24
N GLU A 566 -35.25 -8.99 -14.83
CA GLU A 566 -35.59 -10.28 -14.19
C GLU A 566 -34.42 -11.29 -14.30
N GLY A 567 -34.43 -12.32 -13.44
CA GLY A 567 -33.37 -13.34 -13.35
C GLY A 567 -33.49 -14.49 -14.38
N PRO A 568 -33.03 -15.74 -14.09
CA PRO A 568 -33.08 -16.37 -12.76
C PRO A 568 -31.81 -17.08 -12.25
N GLU A 569 -31.71 -17.14 -10.92
CA GLU A 569 -31.34 -18.27 -10.04
C GLU A 569 -30.26 -19.31 -10.43
N ASN A 570 -29.38 -19.60 -9.47
CA ASN A 570 -29.48 -20.89 -8.77
C ASN A 570 -28.94 -20.93 -7.32
N ALA A 571 -29.57 -21.79 -6.52
CA ALA A 571 -29.17 -22.36 -5.23
C ALA A 571 -28.21 -21.58 -4.29
N GLY A 572 -28.73 -21.15 -3.14
CA GLY A 572 -27.93 -20.78 -1.95
C GLY A 572 -28.19 -21.72 -0.76
N ALA A 573 -27.45 -21.52 0.33
CA ALA A 573 -27.74 -22.11 1.64
C ALA A 573 -27.83 -21.00 2.68
N SER A 574 -28.85 -21.03 3.54
CA SER A 574 -29.11 -19.98 4.54
C SER A 574 -29.02 -20.53 5.96
N SER A 575 -28.64 -19.65 6.89
CA SER A 575 -28.88 -19.84 8.32
C SER A 575 -29.52 -18.56 8.88
N SER A 576 -30.56 -18.73 9.69
CA SER A 576 -31.41 -17.64 10.15
C SER A 576 -30.96 -17.09 11.50
N GLY A 577 -30.65 -15.80 11.56
CA GLY A 577 -30.64 -15.01 12.80
C GLY A 577 -31.62 -13.86 12.69
N GLU A 578 -32.43 -13.62 13.72
CA GLU A 578 -33.38 -12.51 13.73
C GLU A 578 -32.64 -11.17 13.79
N SER A 579 -32.63 -10.42 12.68
CA SER A 579 -31.97 -9.12 12.65
C SER A 579 -32.76 -8.09 13.47
N HIS A 580 -32.28 -7.77 14.68
CA HIS A 580 -32.62 -6.52 15.34
C HIS A 580 -32.13 -5.36 14.48
N ARG A 581 -32.99 -4.87 13.58
CA ARG A 581 -32.70 -3.68 12.76
C ARG A 581 -32.57 -2.47 13.69
N LEU A 582 -31.34 -1.96 13.82
CA LEU A 582 -31.13 -0.62 14.34
C LEU A 582 -31.88 0.39 13.47
N ASP A 583 -32.68 1.23 14.12
CA ASP A 583 -33.28 2.42 13.51
C ASP A 583 -32.20 3.50 13.39
N THR A 584 -31.45 3.50 12.28
CA THR A 584 -30.29 4.41 12.12
C THR A 584 -30.66 5.88 11.89
N SER A 585 -31.95 6.23 11.84
CA SER A 585 -32.46 7.60 11.59
C SER A 585 -32.16 8.64 12.69
N LYS A 586 -31.34 8.28 13.70
CA LYS A 586 -31.08 9.07 14.92
C LYS A 586 -29.59 9.31 15.24
N PHE A 587 -28.67 8.76 14.43
CA PHE A 587 -27.24 8.77 14.75
C PHE A 587 -26.50 10.02 14.25
N GLY A 588 -26.48 11.08 15.06
CA GLY A 588 -25.68 12.29 14.82
C GLY A 588 -24.20 12.13 15.15
N PHE A 589 -23.50 11.16 14.54
CA PHE A 589 -22.06 10.95 14.73
C PHE A 589 -21.24 11.68 13.65
N ARG A 590 -20.51 12.74 14.00
CA ARG A 590 -19.60 13.41 13.04
C ARG A 590 -18.23 12.75 13.03
N LEU A 591 -17.75 12.32 11.88
CA LEU A 591 -16.35 11.96 11.69
C LEU A 591 -15.49 13.23 11.77
N LEU A 592 -14.40 13.21 12.54
CA LEU A 592 -13.42 14.30 12.56
C LEU A 592 -12.13 13.89 11.85
N HIS A 593 -11.74 14.71 10.88
CA HIS A 593 -10.45 14.63 10.21
C HIS A 593 -9.50 15.71 10.76
N PRO A 594 -8.20 15.41 10.97
CA PRO A 594 -7.21 16.45 11.20
C PRO A 594 -7.19 17.39 9.98
N GLY A 595 -7.44 18.69 10.21
CA GLY A 595 -7.50 19.68 9.13
C GLY A 595 -8.90 20.09 8.66
N GLU A 596 -9.98 19.61 9.28
CA GLU A 596 -11.36 20.12 9.02
C GLU A 596 -11.55 21.58 9.50
N ASN A 597 -10.97 22.53 8.76
CA ASN A 597 -11.30 23.96 8.86
C ASN A 597 -12.65 24.22 8.17
N GLU A 598 -13.68 24.55 8.95
CA GLU A 598 -14.99 24.93 8.40
C GLU A 598 -14.89 26.26 7.62
N SER A 599 -14.80 26.18 6.29
CA SER A 599 -14.68 27.32 5.37
C SER A 599 -16.00 28.10 5.17
N GLY A 600 -16.65 28.42 6.29
CA GLY A 600 -17.93 29.15 6.36
C GLY A 600 -17.76 30.59 6.84
N ALA A 601 -17.69 31.53 5.89
CA ALA A 601 -17.74 32.99 6.12
C ALA A 601 -16.66 33.61 7.04
N MET A 602 -15.48 33.90 6.46
CA MET A 602 -14.57 34.90 7.02
C MET A 602 -15.18 36.31 6.93
N GLY A 603 -16.04 36.65 7.90
CA GLY A 603 -16.54 38.00 8.12
C GLY A 603 -15.48 38.91 8.74
N ASN A 604 -14.47 39.31 7.95
CA ASN A 604 -13.49 40.37 8.19
C ASN A 604 -13.16 40.68 9.68
N VAL A 605 -12.34 39.84 10.30
CA VAL A 605 -11.77 40.10 11.64
C VAL A 605 -10.36 40.66 11.48
N GLY A 606 -10.23 41.98 11.59
CA GLY A 606 -8.96 42.68 11.41
C GLY A 606 -7.92 42.43 12.50
N SER A 607 -6.68 42.80 12.20
CA SER A 607 -5.53 42.73 13.11
C SER A 607 -5.80 43.40 14.47
N GLY A 608 -5.85 42.62 15.55
CA GLY A 608 -6.08 43.12 16.90
C GLY A 608 -5.37 42.28 17.95
N ALA A 609 -4.38 42.85 18.64
CA ALA A 609 -3.76 42.24 19.81
C ALA A 609 -4.78 42.19 20.96
N ASN A 610 -5.26 40.99 21.29
CA ASN A 610 -6.48 40.80 22.08
C ASN A 610 -6.22 40.88 23.59
N LEU A 611 -5.95 42.10 24.08
CA LEU A 611 -5.88 42.45 25.50
C LEU A 611 -7.30 42.69 26.07
N ASP A 612 -8.17 41.69 26.01
CA ASP A 612 -9.48 41.75 26.66
C ASP A 612 -9.98 40.37 27.13
N GLY A 613 -10.58 40.32 28.32
CA GLY A 613 -10.73 39.10 29.13
C GLY A 613 -11.85 38.15 28.71
N ARG A 614 -11.80 37.60 27.48
CA ARG A 614 -12.77 36.60 27.00
C ARG A 614 -12.35 35.17 27.36
N THR A 615 -13.27 34.42 27.95
CA THR A 615 -13.12 32.99 28.25
C THR A 615 -12.87 32.18 26.98
N THR A 616 -11.71 31.53 26.87
CA THR A 616 -11.41 30.56 25.80
C THR A 616 -12.19 29.26 26.02
N TYR A 617 -12.87 28.78 24.99
CA TYR A 617 -13.56 27.49 24.98
C TYR A 617 -12.85 26.46 24.12
N VAL A 618 -12.99 25.19 24.47
CA VAL A 618 -12.47 24.02 23.76
C VAL A 618 -13.47 22.87 23.84
N TRP A 619 -13.42 21.95 22.87
CA TRP A 619 -14.20 20.71 22.91
C TRP A 619 -13.36 19.59 23.52
N TYR A 620 -13.61 19.25 24.79
CA TYR A 620 -12.99 18.09 25.41
C TYR A 620 -13.63 16.80 24.89
N ALA A 621 -12.94 16.07 24.03
CA ALA A 621 -13.40 14.81 23.47
C ALA A 621 -12.89 13.61 24.31
N SER A 622 -13.81 12.87 24.93
CA SER A 622 -13.50 11.72 25.78
C SER A 622 -13.79 10.38 25.11
N PHE A 623 -12.80 9.48 25.12
CA PHE A 623 -12.93 8.06 24.76
C PHE A 623 -12.98 7.13 26.00
N GLY A 624 -12.54 7.62 27.17
CA GLY A 624 -12.58 6.88 28.44
C GLY A 624 -13.92 7.04 29.14
N SER A 625 -14.02 6.68 30.43
CA SER A 625 -15.30 6.73 31.17
C SER A 625 -15.93 8.13 31.36
N ASN A 626 -15.27 9.23 30.94
CA ASN A 626 -15.93 10.53 30.77
C ASN A 626 -16.85 10.59 29.52
N LEU A 627 -16.88 9.54 28.70
CA LEU A 627 -17.98 9.23 27.76
C LEU A 627 -19.35 9.35 28.44
N TRP A 628 -19.46 8.98 29.73
CA TRP A 628 -20.67 9.13 30.51
C TRP A 628 -20.74 10.51 31.19
N GLU A 629 -21.74 11.30 30.79
CA GLU A 629 -21.93 12.69 31.18
C GLU A 629 -22.06 12.89 32.69
N GLU A 630 -22.80 12.04 33.40
CA GLU A 630 -22.92 12.11 34.86
C GLU A 630 -21.58 11.86 35.57
N ARG A 631 -20.65 11.07 35.00
CA ARG A 631 -19.30 10.92 35.53
C ARG A 631 -18.46 12.16 35.22
N PHE A 632 -18.53 12.67 33.99
CA PHE A 632 -17.79 13.87 33.61
C PHE A 632 -18.21 15.09 34.43
N LEU A 633 -19.51 15.24 34.71
CA LEU A 633 -20.03 16.29 35.58
C LEU A 633 -19.48 16.23 37.02
N CYS A 634 -18.99 15.09 37.51
CA CYS A 634 -18.25 15.04 38.78
C CYS A 634 -16.87 15.73 38.71
N TYR A 635 -16.20 15.72 37.56
CA TYR A 635 -14.93 16.46 37.40
C TYR A 635 -15.14 17.97 37.41
N ILE A 636 -16.29 18.43 36.91
CA ILE A 636 -16.68 19.84 36.85
C ILE A 636 -17.26 20.33 38.18
N LYS A 637 -18.25 19.63 38.75
CA LYS A 637 -18.99 20.06 39.94
C LYS A 637 -18.44 19.51 41.27
N GLY A 638 -17.48 18.59 41.20
CA GLY A 638 -16.99 17.83 42.34
C GLY A 638 -17.93 16.68 42.74
N GLY A 639 -17.48 15.87 43.70
CA GLY A 639 -18.25 14.75 44.25
C GLY A 639 -17.98 13.41 43.57
N LYS A 640 -18.92 12.45 43.69
CA LYS A 640 -18.78 11.11 43.09
C LYS A 640 -20.11 10.46 42.74
N LEU A 641 -20.07 9.53 41.78
CA LEU A 641 -21.11 8.54 41.57
C LEU A 641 -20.90 7.30 42.47
N ASN A 642 -21.96 6.52 42.69
CA ASN A 642 -21.91 5.33 43.54
C ASN A 642 -20.89 4.27 43.05
N ILE A 643 -20.66 4.18 41.73
CA ILE A 643 -19.69 3.24 41.13
C ILE A 643 -18.22 3.68 41.25
N MET A 644 -17.95 4.91 41.70
CA MET A 644 -16.58 5.45 41.76
C MET A 644 -15.93 5.17 43.12
N GLY A 645 -14.71 4.63 43.13
CA GLY A 645 -13.94 4.41 44.36
C GLY A 645 -13.54 5.70 45.08
N THR A 646 -13.31 6.79 44.33
CA THR A 646 -12.83 8.08 44.84
C THR A 646 -13.58 9.23 44.19
N ALA A 647 -13.87 10.28 44.96
CA ALA A 647 -14.44 11.52 44.43
C ALA A 647 -13.49 12.26 43.46
N CYS A 648 -14.08 13.19 42.72
CA CYS A 648 -13.39 14.23 41.99
C CYS A 648 -13.46 15.55 42.79
N ALA A 649 -12.48 16.42 42.59
CA ALA A 649 -12.39 17.69 43.33
C ALA A 649 -13.42 18.71 42.83
N GLY A 650 -13.74 18.68 41.53
CA GLY A 650 -14.44 19.76 40.85
C GLY A 650 -13.48 20.72 40.18
N THR A 651 -14.00 21.59 39.33
CA THR A 651 -13.25 22.71 38.72
C THR A 651 -13.64 24.03 39.38
N THR A 652 -12.74 25.03 39.32
CA THR A 652 -12.96 26.37 39.91
C THR A 652 -14.26 27.02 39.40
N ASP A 653 -14.55 26.85 38.11
CA ASP A 653 -15.87 27.08 37.54
C ASP A 653 -16.66 25.75 37.49
N PRO A 654 -17.74 25.58 38.29
CA PRO A 654 -18.59 24.39 38.28
C PRO A 654 -19.72 24.46 37.24
N ALA A 655 -19.74 25.46 36.34
CA ALA A 655 -20.71 25.54 35.26
C ALA A 655 -20.65 24.30 34.36
N PRO A 656 -21.80 23.66 34.05
CA PRO A 656 -21.83 22.48 33.18
C PRO A 656 -21.41 22.83 31.74
N PRO A 657 -21.01 21.82 30.93
CA PRO A 657 -20.69 22.03 29.52
C PRO A 657 -21.79 22.78 28.77
N THR A 658 -21.37 23.70 27.91
CA THR A 658 -22.27 24.59 27.16
C THR A 658 -22.93 23.89 25.97
N ALA A 659 -22.28 22.87 25.42
CA ALA A 659 -22.77 21.97 24.38
C ALA A 659 -22.07 20.60 24.54
N LYS A 660 -22.61 19.56 23.88
CA LYS A 660 -22.02 18.23 23.83
C LYS A 660 -22.34 17.57 22.49
N GLU A 661 -21.36 16.87 21.93
CA GLU A 661 -21.46 16.22 20.62
C GLU A 661 -20.83 14.83 20.66
N THR A 662 -21.03 14.01 19.63
CA THR A 662 -20.31 12.73 19.50
C THR A 662 -19.52 12.70 18.21
N PHE A 663 -18.23 12.41 18.34
CA PHE A 663 -17.30 12.28 17.23
C PHE A 663 -16.87 10.83 16.98
N LEU A 664 -16.61 10.51 15.72
CA LEU A 664 -15.81 9.37 15.31
C LEU A 664 -14.40 9.88 14.99
N VAL A 665 -13.37 9.14 15.41
CA VAL A 665 -11.97 9.43 15.06
C VAL A 665 -11.25 8.15 14.63
N ARG A 666 -10.43 8.23 13.58
CA ARG A 666 -9.66 7.10 13.03
C ARG A 666 -8.42 6.81 13.88
N ARG A 667 -8.62 6.37 15.13
CA ARG A 667 -7.58 6.13 16.15
C ARG A 667 -7.99 4.96 17.04
N ARG A 668 -7.18 3.90 17.06
CA ARG A 668 -7.52 2.67 17.81
C ARG A 668 -7.64 2.96 19.31
N LEU A 669 -8.74 2.49 19.88
CA LEU A 669 -8.98 2.41 21.33
C LEU A 669 -8.44 1.07 21.86
N PHE A 670 -7.73 1.07 22.99
CA PHE A 670 -7.22 -0.13 23.65
C PHE A 670 -7.28 -0.01 25.18
N PHE A 671 -7.07 -1.13 25.90
CA PHE A 671 -7.22 -1.18 27.37
C PHE A 671 -5.94 -1.65 28.06
N GLY A 672 -5.42 -0.84 28.98
CA GLY A 672 -4.11 -1.03 29.61
C GLY A 672 -4.07 -0.88 31.12
N HIS A 673 -2.92 -1.26 31.70
CA HIS A 673 -2.67 -1.50 33.12
C HIS A 673 -3.46 -2.68 33.73
N LYS A 674 -3.03 -3.10 34.92
CA LYS A 674 -3.58 -4.27 35.63
C LYS A 674 -4.74 -3.91 36.57
N SER A 675 -4.72 -2.72 37.16
CA SER A 675 -5.76 -2.22 38.08
C SER A 675 -5.63 -0.71 38.32
N THR A 676 -6.67 -0.06 38.85
CA THR A 676 -6.62 1.34 39.30
C THR A 676 -7.40 1.57 40.60
N ALA A 677 -6.93 2.53 41.41
CA ALA A 677 -7.56 2.88 42.69
C ALA A 677 -9.00 3.43 42.59
N ARG A 678 -9.43 3.87 41.38
CA ARG A 678 -10.79 4.42 41.15
C ARG A 678 -11.79 3.36 40.65
N TRP A 679 -11.30 2.24 40.07
CA TRP A 679 -12.12 1.24 39.36
C TRP A 679 -11.87 -0.24 39.73
N GLY A 680 -10.85 -0.55 40.52
CA GLY A 680 -10.48 -1.93 40.89
C GLY A 680 -9.56 -2.61 39.87
N ASP A 681 -9.56 -3.94 39.86
CA ASP A 681 -8.78 -4.77 38.93
C ASP A 681 -9.42 -4.81 37.54
N GLY A 682 -8.64 -4.49 36.51
CA GLY A 682 -9.10 -4.27 35.14
C GLY A 682 -8.27 -3.20 34.43
N GLY A 683 -8.31 -3.19 33.11
CA GLY A 683 -7.65 -2.17 32.29
C GLY A 683 -8.43 -0.85 32.22
N VAL A 684 -7.74 0.23 31.87
CA VAL A 684 -8.33 1.54 31.52
C VAL A 684 -8.07 1.88 30.06
N ALA A 685 -8.98 2.65 29.46
CA ALA A 685 -8.95 2.96 28.04
C ALA A 685 -7.85 3.97 27.69
N PHE A 686 -7.18 3.74 26.57
CA PHE A 686 -6.23 4.62 25.92
C PHE A 686 -6.54 4.70 24.42
N LEU A 687 -6.24 5.84 23.80
CA LEU A 687 -6.39 6.11 22.38
C LEU A 687 -5.00 6.28 21.75
N LEU A 688 -4.74 5.76 20.54
CA LEU A 688 -3.42 5.94 19.93
C LEU A 688 -3.13 7.40 19.54
N PRO A 689 -1.88 7.88 19.73
CA PRO A 689 -1.47 9.28 19.49
C PRO A 689 -1.30 9.62 18.00
N TYR A 690 -1.23 8.62 17.12
CA TYR A 690 -1.33 8.72 15.66
C TYR A 690 -2.68 8.17 15.17
N ASN A 691 -3.02 8.47 13.91
CA ASN A 691 -4.18 7.88 13.25
C ASN A 691 -3.90 6.41 12.90
N MET A 692 -4.96 5.59 12.88
CA MET A 692 -4.96 4.22 12.37
C MET A 692 -6.16 4.06 11.43
N PRO A 693 -5.97 3.58 10.20
CA PRO A 693 -7.08 3.31 9.28
C PRO A 693 -7.79 1.99 9.63
N GLY A 694 -8.84 1.68 8.87
CA GLY A 694 -9.69 0.52 9.11
C GLY A 694 -10.86 0.80 10.05
N ALA A 695 -11.94 0.05 9.87
CA ALA A 695 -13.19 0.22 10.60
C ALA A 695 -13.02 -0.10 12.10
N GLU A 696 -12.34 -1.19 12.41
CA GLU A 696 -11.96 -1.63 13.76
C GLU A 696 -10.96 -0.70 14.47
N SER A 697 -10.37 0.27 13.76
CA SER A 697 -9.59 1.37 14.34
C SER A 697 -10.38 2.63 14.67
N THR A 698 -11.66 2.75 14.28
CA THR A 698 -12.44 3.98 14.54
C THR A 698 -13.02 4.03 15.96
N ALA A 699 -12.67 5.05 16.74
CA ALA A 699 -13.15 5.25 18.12
C ALA A 699 -14.31 6.26 18.18
N ILE A 700 -15.31 5.95 19.00
CA ILE A 700 -16.42 6.82 19.38
C ILE A 700 -15.99 7.67 20.59
N LEU A 701 -16.01 8.99 20.45
CA LEU A 701 -15.66 9.97 21.48
C LEU A 701 -16.86 10.87 21.79
N ARG A 702 -17.14 11.13 23.07
CA ARG A 702 -18.13 12.11 23.51
C ARG A 702 -17.42 13.42 23.83
N ALA A 703 -17.77 14.48 23.11
CA ALA A 703 -17.19 15.80 23.28
C ALA A 703 -18.06 16.72 24.11
N TYR A 704 -17.42 17.61 24.87
CA TYR A 704 -18.07 18.59 25.73
C TYR A 704 -17.42 19.97 25.55
N ARG A 705 -18.22 20.99 25.22
CA ARG A 705 -17.75 22.37 25.06
C ARG A 705 -17.61 23.04 26.43
N ILE A 706 -16.36 23.11 26.90
CA ILE A 706 -15.95 23.59 28.23
C ILE A 706 -14.92 24.72 28.10
N THR A 707 -14.58 25.40 29.20
CA THR A 707 -13.50 26.39 29.17
C THR A 707 -12.13 25.71 29.10
N LEU A 708 -11.12 26.39 28.53
CA LEU A 708 -9.74 25.89 28.53
C LEU A 708 -9.19 25.70 29.96
N GLU A 709 -9.64 26.50 30.92
CA GLU A 709 -9.31 26.31 32.34
C GLU A 709 -9.92 25.03 32.90
N GLN A 710 -11.21 24.76 32.62
CA GLN A 710 -11.87 23.51 32.99
C GLN A 710 -11.15 22.30 32.37
N PHE A 711 -10.73 22.38 31.10
CA PHE A 711 -9.95 21.33 30.44
C PHE A 711 -8.63 21.05 31.17
N ASN A 712 -7.81 22.08 31.45
CA ASN A 712 -6.57 21.94 32.21
C ASN A 712 -6.81 21.30 33.60
N GLN A 713 -7.86 21.70 34.31
CA GLN A 713 -8.19 21.15 35.62
C GLN A 713 -8.75 19.70 35.56
N VAL A 714 -9.34 19.30 34.44
CA VAL A 714 -9.72 17.88 34.17
C VAL A 714 -8.47 17.03 33.93
N VAL A 715 -7.50 17.52 33.15
CA VAL A 715 -6.19 16.86 32.93
C VAL A 715 -5.46 16.64 34.26
N ALA A 716 -5.40 17.66 35.12
CA ALA A 716 -4.80 17.55 36.46
C ALA A 716 -5.50 16.48 37.31
N GLN A 717 -6.84 16.41 37.29
CA GLN A 717 -7.64 15.48 38.10
C GLN A 717 -7.54 14.01 37.66
N GLU A 718 -7.38 13.69 36.37
CA GLU A 718 -7.13 12.30 35.93
C GLU A 718 -5.66 11.89 36.16
N ASN A 719 -4.70 12.79 35.95
CA ASN A 719 -3.27 12.54 36.25
C ASN A 719 -2.92 12.65 37.75
N ARG A 720 -3.89 12.98 38.60
CA ARG A 720 -3.78 13.12 40.08
C ARG A 720 -2.74 14.14 40.55
N ILE A 721 -2.56 15.21 39.78
CA ILE A 721 -1.68 16.33 40.11
C ILE A 721 -2.42 17.24 41.10
N LEU A 722 -1.76 17.68 42.18
CA LEU A 722 -2.40 18.57 43.15
C LEU A 722 -2.47 19.99 42.60
N PRO A 723 -3.50 20.80 42.93
CA PRO A 723 -3.57 22.20 42.52
C PRO A 723 -2.39 23.08 43.01
N SER A 724 -1.63 22.63 44.01
CA SER A 724 -0.38 23.24 44.46
C SER A 724 0.79 23.08 43.48
N ASP A 725 0.72 22.09 42.60
CA ASP A 725 1.84 21.61 41.79
C ASP A 725 1.77 22.14 40.35
N VAL A 726 0.63 22.72 39.97
CA VAL A 726 0.33 23.31 38.66
C VAL A 726 0.69 24.81 38.70
N ALA A 727 1.99 25.12 38.61
CA ALA A 727 2.48 26.51 38.63
C ALA A 727 2.11 27.33 37.38
N THR A 728 1.85 26.65 36.27
CA THR A 728 1.36 27.18 34.98
C THR A 728 0.33 26.20 34.41
N PRO A 729 -0.64 26.65 33.58
CA PRO A 729 -1.50 25.71 32.86
C PRO A 729 -0.65 24.79 31.96
N PHE A 730 -1.17 23.60 31.65
CA PHE A 730 -0.53 22.67 30.71
C PHE A 730 -0.62 23.20 29.28
N ILE A 731 -1.73 23.88 28.96
CA ILE A 731 -2.00 24.58 27.70
C ILE A 731 -2.63 25.94 28.03
N ALA A 732 -1.95 27.02 27.66
CA ALA A 732 -2.49 28.37 27.61
C ALA A 732 -3.17 28.66 26.26
N ALA A 733 -3.98 29.72 26.20
CA ALA A 733 -4.68 30.09 24.96
C ALA A 733 -3.72 30.51 23.81
N ALA A 734 -2.50 30.94 24.15
CA ALA A 734 -1.43 31.26 23.20
C ALA A 734 -0.82 30.02 22.53
N ASP A 735 -0.96 28.84 23.13
CA ASP A 735 -0.32 27.59 22.70
C ASP A 735 -1.22 26.83 21.68
N LEU A 736 -2.50 27.20 21.59
CA LEU A 736 -3.48 26.57 20.71
C LEU A 736 -3.10 26.61 19.21
N PRO A 737 -2.52 27.70 18.64
CA PRO A 737 -2.00 27.71 17.27
C PRO A 737 -0.86 26.72 17.05
N GLU A 738 0.04 26.56 18.03
CA GLU A 738 1.16 25.61 17.92
C GLU A 738 0.64 24.17 17.91
N LEU A 739 -0.28 23.83 18.82
CA LEU A 739 -1.00 22.55 18.89
C LEU A 739 -1.79 22.21 17.60
N ARG A 740 -2.35 23.22 16.93
CA ARG A 740 -3.02 23.05 15.62
C ARG A 740 -2.03 22.75 14.49
N SER A 741 -0.80 23.25 14.61
CA SER A 741 0.25 23.15 13.59
C SER A 741 1.16 21.93 13.73
N GLY A 742 1.17 21.28 14.91
CA GLY A 742 2.06 20.16 15.23
C GLY A 742 3.53 20.51 15.47
N ASN A 743 3.95 21.76 15.27
CA ASN A 743 5.36 22.15 15.21
C ASN A 743 6.07 22.31 16.56
N ALA A 744 5.35 22.28 17.69
CA ALA A 744 5.95 22.43 19.02
C ALA A 744 5.10 21.77 20.12
N SER A 745 5.77 21.33 21.19
CA SER A 745 5.15 20.86 22.43
C SER A 745 5.08 22.01 23.45
N PRO A 746 3.89 22.45 23.90
CA PRO A 746 3.75 23.54 24.86
C PRO A 746 4.53 23.30 26.16
N PRO A 747 5.25 24.31 26.72
CA PRO A 747 6.13 24.12 27.87
C PRO A 747 5.47 23.52 29.13
N GLY A 748 4.16 23.72 29.30
CA GLY A 748 3.40 23.14 30.41
C GLY A 748 3.31 21.60 30.38
N LEU A 749 3.42 20.99 29.20
CA LEU A 749 3.33 19.53 29.01
C LEU A 749 4.51 18.77 29.64
N ALA A 750 5.66 19.41 29.91
CA ALA A 750 6.79 18.78 30.59
C ALA A 750 6.41 18.20 31.97
N SER A 751 5.40 18.76 32.64
CA SER A 751 4.86 18.25 33.91
C SER A 751 4.00 16.97 33.77
N LEU A 752 3.67 16.58 32.54
CA LEU A 752 2.83 15.44 32.17
C LEU A 752 3.64 14.26 31.59
N GLN A 753 4.92 14.42 31.28
CA GLN A 753 5.73 13.45 30.52
C GLN A 753 5.70 12.01 31.09
N ASP A 754 5.85 11.85 32.40
CA ASP A 754 5.81 10.54 33.10
C ASP A 754 4.39 10.10 33.54
N ARG A 755 3.31 10.65 32.96
CA ARG A 755 1.93 10.42 33.39
C ARG A 755 1.15 9.51 32.45
N TRP A 756 0.17 8.78 33.00
CA TRP A 756 -0.68 7.85 32.24
C TRP A 756 -1.45 8.56 31.12
N TYR A 757 -1.92 9.79 31.36
CA TYR A 757 -2.50 10.65 30.34
C TYR A 757 -1.55 11.82 30.06
N GLY A 758 -0.32 11.48 29.66
CA GLY A 758 0.79 12.41 29.49
C GLY A 758 0.77 13.22 28.19
N ASN A 759 0.11 12.72 27.15
CA ASN A 759 0.04 13.36 25.83
C ASN A 759 -1.31 14.09 25.66
N ILE A 760 -1.31 15.29 25.11
CA ILE A 760 -2.53 16.05 24.76
C ILE A 760 -2.58 16.24 23.24
N LEU A 761 -3.65 15.75 22.63
CA LEU A 761 -3.83 15.69 21.19
C LEU A 761 -4.87 16.72 20.73
N TYR A 762 -4.55 17.41 19.64
CA TYR A 762 -5.51 18.12 18.80
C TYR A 762 -6.14 17.14 17.79
N LEU A 763 -7.46 17.22 17.62
CA LEU A 763 -8.25 16.28 16.78
C LEU A 763 -8.96 16.97 15.59
N GLY A 764 -8.66 18.24 15.33
CA GLY A 764 -9.41 19.09 14.39
C GLY A 764 -10.25 20.15 15.11
N ASP A 765 -11.03 20.91 14.34
CA ASP A 765 -11.96 21.92 14.85
C ASP A 765 -13.41 21.44 14.86
N HIS A 766 -14.22 22.05 15.71
CA HIS A 766 -15.67 21.99 15.59
C HIS A 766 -16.30 23.33 15.97
N ALA A 767 -17.09 23.92 15.07
CA ALA A 767 -17.68 25.26 15.21
C ALA A 767 -16.64 26.37 15.51
N GLY A 768 -15.45 26.25 14.91
CA GLY A 768 -14.32 27.18 15.09
C GLY A 768 -13.54 27.05 16.40
N GLU A 769 -13.81 26.02 17.21
CA GLU A 769 -13.11 25.76 18.47
C GLU A 769 -12.37 24.42 18.43
N PRO A 770 -11.15 24.33 19.01
CA PRO A 770 -10.32 23.14 18.86
C PRO A 770 -10.88 21.97 19.67
N VAL A 771 -10.89 20.80 19.05
CA VAL A 771 -11.22 19.52 19.67
C VAL A 771 -9.96 18.94 20.28
N LEU A 772 -9.94 18.78 21.60
CA LEU A 772 -8.79 18.33 22.38
C LEU A 772 -9.11 17.03 23.14
N THR A 773 -8.17 16.10 23.15
CA THR A 773 -8.21 14.91 24.02
C THR A 773 -6.85 14.67 24.67
N PHE A 774 -6.78 13.73 25.62
CA PHE A 774 -5.53 13.37 26.29
C PHE A 774 -5.39 11.85 26.44
N THR A 775 -4.19 11.32 26.24
CA THR A 775 -3.91 9.87 26.16
C THR A 775 -2.49 9.55 26.63
N CYS A 776 -2.07 8.28 26.50
CA CYS A 776 -0.72 7.82 26.84
C CYS A 776 0.39 8.51 26.00
N SER A 777 1.63 8.43 26.48
CA SER A 777 2.80 8.85 25.71
C SER A 777 3.00 7.98 24.46
N GLU A 778 3.80 8.47 23.52
CA GLU A 778 4.13 7.74 22.29
C GLU A 778 4.96 6.49 22.58
N ASP A 779 5.88 6.53 23.56
CA ASP A 779 6.61 5.34 24.05
C ASP A 779 5.65 4.23 24.51
N TYR A 780 4.62 4.59 25.28
CA TYR A 780 3.62 3.67 25.82
C TYR A 780 2.67 3.14 24.74
N ALA A 781 2.40 3.94 23.71
CA ALA A 781 1.71 3.47 22.51
C ALA A 781 2.60 2.52 21.69
N GLY A 782 3.92 2.75 21.67
CA GLY A 782 4.93 1.87 21.08
C GLY A 782 5.02 0.51 21.78
N GLU A 783 5.05 0.48 23.13
CA GLU A 783 4.94 -0.76 23.92
C GLU A 783 3.65 -1.55 23.58
N PHE A 784 2.56 -0.85 23.26
CA PHE A 784 1.30 -1.47 22.85
C PHE A 784 1.34 -2.03 21.42
N LEU A 785 1.90 -1.32 20.44
CA LEU A 785 2.04 -1.85 19.07
C LEU A 785 3.01 -3.04 19.00
N ASN A 786 4.13 -2.99 19.72
CA ASN A 786 5.17 -4.02 19.66
C ASN A 786 4.87 -5.26 20.52
N GLY A 787 3.72 -5.31 21.20
CA GLY A 787 3.27 -6.45 22.00
C GLY A 787 4.00 -6.64 23.34
N ALA A 788 4.92 -5.75 23.73
CA ALA A 788 5.53 -5.77 25.06
C ALA A 788 4.51 -5.46 26.17
N PHE A 789 3.44 -4.73 25.83
CA PHE A 789 2.43 -4.26 26.76
C PHE A 789 1.32 -5.28 27.03
N SER A 790 1.06 -5.55 28.32
CA SER A 790 -0.02 -6.43 28.76
C SER A 790 -1.37 -5.70 28.78
N THR A 791 -2.13 -5.81 27.68
CA THR A 791 -3.55 -5.44 27.64
C THR A 791 -4.37 -6.24 28.65
N ARG A 792 -5.44 -5.64 29.18
CA ARG A 792 -6.39 -6.31 30.07
C ARG A 792 -7.80 -5.75 29.86
N PRO A 793 -8.86 -6.57 29.80
CA PRO A 793 -10.23 -6.07 29.71
C PRO A 793 -10.59 -5.14 30.87
N PRO A 794 -11.56 -4.22 30.68
CA PRO A 794 -12.01 -3.30 31.71
C PRO A 794 -12.60 -4.03 32.92
N SER A 795 -12.57 -3.39 34.10
CA SER A 795 -13.36 -3.88 35.25
C SER A 795 -14.85 -3.67 34.98
N GLU A 796 -15.74 -4.50 35.53
CA GLU A 796 -17.18 -4.43 35.24
C GLU A 796 -17.79 -3.05 35.54
N THR A 797 -17.32 -2.39 36.60
CA THR A 797 -17.75 -1.01 36.95
C THR A 797 -17.23 0.05 35.99
N TYR A 798 -16.07 -0.17 35.36
CA TYR A 798 -15.53 0.70 34.31
C TYR A 798 -16.20 0.42 32.96
N LYS A 799 -16.45 -0.86 32.62
CA LYS A 799 -17.24 -1.28 31.46
C LYS A 799 -18.62 -0.64 31.48
N GLN A 800 -19.36 -0.76 32.59
CA GLN A 800 -20.67 -0.12 32.73
C GLN A 800 -20.61 1.40 32.52
N ALA A 801 -19.55 2.07 32.99
CA ALA A 801 -19.39 3.51 32.76
C ALA A 801 -19.15 3.86 31.28
N LEU A 802 -18.40 3.03 30.53
CA LEU A 802 -18.19 3.20 29.09
C LEU A 802 -19.49 2.92 28.32
N VAL A 803 -20.17 1.82 28.65
CA VAL A 803 -21.45 1.40 28.05
C VAL A 803 -22.52 2.47 28.27
N ASN A 804 -22.69 3.00 29.48
CA ASN A 804 -23.60 4.12 29.76
C ASN A 804 -23.31 5.33 28.86
N GLY A 805 -22.02 5.65 28.67
CA GLY A 805 -21.60 6.74 27.78
C GLY A 805 -21.94 6.49 26.32
N LEU A 806 -21.62 5.31 25.80
CA LEU A 806 -21.90 4.89 24.41
C LEU A 806 -23.41 4.82 24.12
N THR A 807 -24.21 4.30 25.05
CA THR A 807 -25.68 4.31 24.97
C THR A 807 -26.21 5.75 25.01
N SER A 808 -25.62 6.66 25.80
CA SER A 808 -25.97 8.09 25.80
C SER A 808 -25.52 8.84 24.53
N ALA A 809 -24.56 8.29 23.79
CA ALA A 809 -24.11 8.76 22.49
C ALA A 809 -24.99 8.23 21.34
N GLY A 810 -25.70 7.11 21.56
CA GLY A 810 -26.81 6.63 20.74
C GLY A 810 -26.89 5.12 20.58
N LEU A 811 -25.81 4.36 20.84
CA LEU A 811 -25.73 2.92 20.60
C LEU A 811 -26.81 2.16 21.39
N THR A 812 -27.22 0.97 20.91
CA THR A 812 -28.00 0.08 21.79
C THR A 812 -27.11 -0.45 22.91
N GLN A 813 -27.71 -0.87 24.01
CA GLN A 813 -27.00 -1.49 25.13
C GLN A 813 -26.11 -2.66 24.68
N GLN A 814 -26.59 -3.48 23.74
CA GLN A 814 -25.86 -4.62 23.21
C GLN A 814 -24.66 -4.19 22.36
N ASP A 815 -24.83 -3.23 21.46
CA ASP A 815 -23.73 -2.75 20.61
C ASP A 815 -22.67 -2.00 21.43
N ALA A 816 -23.09 -1.29 22.49
CA ALA A 816 -22.21 -0.61 23.43
C ALA A 816 -21.39 -1.59 24.28
N GLU A 817 -22.00 -2.67 24.78
CA GLU A 817 -21.29 -3.75 25.48
C GLU A 817 -20.28 -4.45 24.55
N LEU A 818 -20.71 -4.78 23.33
CA LEU A 818 -19.89 -5.40 22.30
C LEU A 818 -18.68 -4.55 21.89
N TYR A 819 -18.89 -3.26 21.63
CA TYR A 819 -17.83 -2.31 21.27
C TYR A 819 -16.73 -2.26 22.34
N VAL A 820 -17.10 -2.31 23.62
CA VAL A 820 -16.14 -2.33 24.74
C VAL A 820 -15.44 -3.68 24.83
N ASP A 821 -16.17 -4.79 24.69
CA ASP A 821 -15.58 -6.14 24.81
C ASP A 821 -14.58 -6.45 23.69
N VAL A 822 -14.89 -6.13 22.42
CA VAL A 822 -13.96 -6.36 21.30
C VAL A 822 -12.68 -5.53 21.45
N ARG A 823 -12.82 -4.26 21.84
CA ARG A 823 -11.66 -3.37 22.09
C ARG A 823 -10.86 -3.76 23.35
N GLY A 824 -11.50 -4.42 24.32
CA GLY A 824 -10.86 -4.90 25.56
C GLY A 824 -10.30 -6.33 25.52
N SER A 825 -10.66 -7.12 24.50
CA SER A 825 -10.32 -8.56 24.42
C SER A 825 -9.27 -8.90 23.35
N VAL A 826 -8.92 -7.97 22.45
CA VAL A 826 -7.96 -8.18 21.36
C VAL A 826 -6.68 -7.38 21.61
N PRO A 827 -5.59 -8.01 22.08
CA PRO A 827 -4.25 -7.44 22.06
C PRO A 827 -3.76 -7.29 20.61
N LEU A 828 -2.86 -6.34 20.36
CA LEU A 828 -1.97 -6.44 19.20
C LEU A 828 -0.83 -7.40 19.55
N THR A 829 -1.10 -8.69 19.44
CA THR A 829 -0.09 -9.76 19.56
C THR A 829 0.17 -10.40 18.21
N GLN A 830 1.45 -10.55 17.88
CA GLN A 830 1.99 -11.16 16.67
C GLN A 830 1.17 -12.35 16.16
N GLY A 831 0.59 -12.24 14.96
CA GLY A 831 0.08 -13.38 14.19
C GLY A 831 -1.45 -13.53 14.06
N THR A 832 -2.27 -12.66 14.65
CA THR A 832 -3.74 -12.63 14.40
C THR A 832 -4.29 -11.20 14.43
N GLY A 833 -4.83 -10.72 13.29
CA GLY A 833 -5.57 -9.46 13.15
C GLY A 833 -7.09 -9.64 13.24
#